data_AF-A0A7V9HCT1-F1
#
_entry.id   AF-A0A7V9HCT1-F1
#
_cell.length_a   1.000
_cell.length_b   1.000
_cell.length_c   1.000
_cell.angle_alpha   90.00
_cell.angle_beta   90.00
_cell.angle_gamma   90.00
#
_symmetry.space_group_name_H-M   'P 1'
#
loop_
_entity.id
_entity.type
_entity.pdbx_description
1 polymer ?
#
loop_
_entity_poly.entity_id
_entity_poly.type
_entity_poly.pdbx_seq_one_letter_code
_entity_poly.pdbx_strand_id
1 'polypeptide(L)'
;MRVAIVSTYPPRACGIGTFSRDLREALLGADGVSSVDLAAIVRDEDAEQAPEVVARILQDQRGDYAAAARVLDRRGDDVVVMQHEYGIFGGPDGAHALSLAREMQRPMVLTLHTVLSTPSVGQAETLRALCAEAALVCVFTETAKRMILDARFVTPERVRIIPHGGPTELLPSNGGGGRRRLLPGPRRGDDAAEHGSFDPDRRVLATFGLISPGKGIEVAIEAMPAIVARHPEVLYVVAGQTHPEIVKQHGEEYRLSLERLVRDLDLEDHVTFDDRFLSVDELGSMLRATHIYLTPYRSREQIVSGALTFAIVAGCPTVSTPYFYATDLLESGAGVLVPFDDPSALATAVNVLLDDPERLELVRRTAQKVGHELAWPSVGRQTAEVLREAVSLGPRNPMRRPSTTTLPRARLSHLLTLVDDVGIVQHADGIVPDRASGYCTDDVARLAIVALGLRRTTGEESHARTLALAVAFLRHAWSPAERGMHNFLSYDRRWLDEPQVGDHLGRTAWALGEIVGMEPPSALLEPSRDLLVDLLPVLAEQQSPRTMAFAMLGLARACRSGIGRDVLRDLAERLADRQRANASADWHWAEDVLAYDNARLPQALIAAGACLSDQELVQEGLRSLDWYAAELGVDGRHVRLIGHLGRVRGGSRTDEGEEQPLDAAALVEAQVEAFAASHDDVHARRAVRAFEWFLGRNGLGVAVYDFTTGGCHDGLGEHAVNRNQGAESTLAYLQALLALDAAGLRASLPE
;
A
#
# COMPACT_ATOMS: atom_id res chain seq x y z
N MET A 1 -9.19 11.54 -29.35
CA MET A 1 -8.37 10.71 -28.45
C MET A 1 -9.20 10.40 -27.22
N ARG A 2 -9.33 9.13 -26.87
CA ARG A 2 -9.97 8.63 -25.66
C ARG A 2 -8.90 8.52 -24.57
N VAL A 3 -9.15 9.13 -23.41
CA VAL A 3 -8.19 9.16 -22.30
C VAL A 3 -8.78 8.36 -21.14
N ALA A 4 -7.95 7.63 -20.41
CA ALA A 4 -8.33 7.10 -19.10
C ALA A 4 -7.47 7.70 -17.99
N ILE A 5 -8.07 7.98 -16.83
CA ILE A 5 -7.35 8.42 -15.62
C ILE A 5 -7.38 7.29 -14.59
N VAL A 6 -6.22 6.94 -14.04
CA VAL A 6 -6.06 6.03 -12.90
C VAL A 6 -5.72 6.87 -11.66
N SER A 7 -6.62 6.92 -10.69
CA SER A 7 -6.44 7.69 -9.45
C SER A 7 -7.49 7.37 -8.39
N THR A 8 -7.39 8.00 -7.22
CA THR A 8 -8.56 8.24 -6.36
C THR A 8 -9.55 9.17 -7.06
N TYR A 9 -10.84 9.08 -6.73
CA TYR A 9 -11.89 9.94 -7.30
C TYR A 9 -13.01 10.21 -6.29
N PRO A 10 -13.76 11.33 -6.40
CA PRO A 10 -14.98 11.53 -5.61
C PRO A 10 -15.94 10.32 -5.71
N PRO A 11 -16.66 9.95 -4.62
CA PRO A 11 -16.90 10.73 -3.39
C PRO A 11 -15.78 10.68 -2.33
N ARG A 12 -14.66 9.97 -2.57
CA ARG A 12 -13.52 9.98 -1.64
C ARG A 12 -12.97 11.40 -1.48
N ALA A 13 -13.08 11.96 -0.28
CA ALA A 13 -12.49 13.26 0.07
C ALA A 13 -10.95 13.16 0.08
N CYS A 14 -10.32 13.57 -1.01
CA CYS A 14 -8.87 13.54 -1.19
C CYS A 14 -8.44 14.66 -2.15
N GLY A 15 -7.29 15.29 -1.90
CA GLY A 15 -6.72 16.31 -2.78
C GLY A 15 -6.44 15.78 -4.18
N ILE A 16 -5.91 14.56 -4.29
CA ILE A 16 -5.64 13.89 -5.57
C ILE A 16 -6.94 13.53 -6.31
N GLY A 17 -7.99 13.14 -5.57
CA GLY A 17 -9.32 12.91 -6.15
C GLY A 17 -9.93 14.17 -6.74
N THR A 18 -9.80 15.30 -6.03
CA THR A 18 -10.22 16.62 -6.50
C THR A 18 -9.45 17.03 -7.76
N PHE A 19 -8.12 16.90 -7.73
CA PHE A 19 -7.26 17.14 -8.89
C PHE A 19 -7.67 16.31 -10.11
N SER A 20 -7.98 15.02 -9.91
CA SER A 20 -8.35 14.10 -11.00
C SER A 20 -9.70 14.45 -11.61
N ARG A 21 -10.67 14.90 -10.80
CA ARG A 21 -11.96 15.43 -11.30
C ARG A 21 -11.74 16.69 -12.13
N ASP A 22 -11.01 17.66 -11.60
CA ASP A 22 -10.82 18.92 -12.29
C ASP A 22 -9.99 18.75 -13.57
N LEU A 23 -8.98 17.87 -13.56
CA LEU A 23 -8.22 17.51 -14.75
C LEU A 23 -9.11 16.83 -15.80
N ARG A 24 -10.02 15.96 -15.39
CA ARG A 24 -10.99 15.32 -16.29
C ARG A 24 -11.83 16.37 -17.02
N GLU A 25 -12.38 17.32 -16.29
CA GLU A 25 -13.18 18.42 -16.86
C GLU A 25 -12.35 19.30 -17.80
N ALA A 26 -11.12 19.63 -17.40
CA ALA A 26 -10.18 20.39 -18.22
C ALA A 26 -9.83 19.68 -19.54
N LEU A 27 -9.62 18.36 -19.50
CA LEU A 27 -9.34 17.54 -20.67
C LEU A 27 -10.55 17.42 -21.59
N LEU A 28 -11.77 17.27 -21.05
CA LEU A 28 -13.00 17.26 -21.85
C LEU A 28 -13.23 18.58 -22.59
N GLY A 29 -12.74 19.70 -22.04
CA GLY A 29 -12.74 21.00 -22.71
C GLY A 29 -11.61 21.22 -23.72
N ALA A 30 -10.66 20.29 -23.85
CA ALA A 30 -9.50 20.43 -24.72
C ALA A 30 -9.74 19.84 -26.12
N ASP A 31 -9.22 20.51 -27.15
CA ASP A 31 -9.35 20.08 -28.54
C ASP A 31 -8.77 18.68 -28.78
N GLY A 32 -9.57 17.83 -29.41
CA GLY A 32 -9.16 16.47 -29.81
C GLY A 32 -9.31 15.40 -28.72
N VAL A 33 -9.83 15.73 -27.54
CA VAL A 33 -10.22 14.75 -26.52
C VAL A 33 -11.71 14.41 -26.68
N SER A 34 -12.02 13.14 -26.91
CA SER A 34 -13.40 12.69 -27.18
C SER A 34 -14.10 12.12 -25.95
N SER A 35 -13.34 11.58 -25.00
CA SER A 35 -13.85 11.03 -23.73
C SER A 35 -12.73 10.93 -22.71
N VAL A 36 -13.11 11.00 -21.43
CA VAL A 36 -12.21 10.76 -20.30
C VAL A 36 -12.87 9.78 -19.33
N ASP A 37 -12.41 8.53 -19.37
CA ASP A 37 -12.86 7.41 -18.54
C ASP A 37 -12.01 7.33 -17.25
N LEU A 38 -12.52 6.68 -16.19
CA LEU A 38 -11.79 6.51 -14.93
C LEU A 38 -11.66 5.07 -14.45
N ALA A 39 -10.47 4.74 -13.96
CA ALA A 39 -10.24 3.62 -13.05
C ALA A 39 -10.00 4.18 -11.65
N ALA A 40 -11.00 4.04 -10.76
CA ALA A 40 -10.98 4.65 -9.44
C ALA A 40 -10.40 3.69 -8.39
N ILE A 41 -9.47 4.20 -7.58
CA ILE A 41 -8.92 3.48 -6.43
C ILE A 41 -9.80 3.71 -5.20
N VAL A 42 -10.39 2.62 -4.70
CA VAL A 42 -11.39 2.60 -3.63
C VAL A 42 -10.88 1.78 -2.45
N ARG A 43 -11.31 2.10 -1.24
CA ARG A 43 -11.02 1.31 -0.02
C ARG A 43 -12.09 0.29 0.31
N ASP A 44 -13.31 0.53 -0.19
CA ASP A 44 -14.50 -0.24 0.13
C ASP A 44 -15.15 -0.74 -1.17
N GLU A 45 -15.52 -2.01 -1.17
CA GLU A 45 -16.18 -2.68 -2.28
C GLU A 45 -17.64 -2.23 -2.46
N ASP A 46 -18.24 -1.60 -1.46
CA ASP A 46 -19.61 -1.08 -1.53
C ASP A 46 -19.68 0.43 -1.78
N ALA A 47 -18.54 1.11 -1.94
CA ALA A 47 -18.51 2.55 -2.19
C ALA A 47 -19.22 2.94 -3.50
N GLU A 48 -20.27 3.77 -3.40
CA GLU A 48 -20.94 4.38 -4.55
C GLU A 48 -19.93 5.13 -5.44
N GLN A 49 -20.05 4.96 -6.76
CA GLN A 49 -19.14 5.56 -7.74
C GLN A 49 -19.88 6.44 -8.73
N ALA A 50 -19.17 7.44 -9.23
CA ALA A 50 -19.66 8.30 -10.31
C ALA A 50 -19.80 7.49 -11.63
N PRO A 51 -20.78 7.83 -12.50
CA PRO A 51 -21.03 7.11 -13.76
C PRO A 51 -19.84 7.00 -14.71
N GLU A 52 -18.89 7.93 -14.63
CA GLU A 52 -17.65 7.96 -15.42
C GLU A 52 -16.58 6.97 -14.96
N VAL A 53 -16.76 6.32 -13.80
CA VAL A 53 -15.86 5.28 -13.30
C VAL A 53 -16.17 3.96 -14.02
N VAL A 54 -15.28 3.56 -14.93
CA VAL A 54 -15.42 2.35 -15.76
C VAL A 54 -14.73 1.12 -15.17
N ALA A 55 -13.81 1.32 -14.22
CA ALA A 55 -13.14 0.27 -13.48
C ALA A 55 -12.94 0.67 -12.02
N ARG A 56 -13.05 -0.30 -11.12
CA ARG A 56 -12.78 -0.12 -9.69
C ARG A 56 -11.52 -0.90 -9.34
N ILE A 57 -10.69 -0.31 -8.49
CA ILE A 57 -9.49 -0.92 -7.96
C ILE A 57 -9.58 -0.88 -6.45
N LEU A 58 -9.82 -2.01 -5.80
CA LEU A 58 -9.66 -2.08 -4.34
C LEU A 58 -8.19 -1.84 -4.01
N GLN A 59 -7.92 -0.83 -3.19
CA GLN A 59 -6.59 -0.28 -2.94
C GLN A 59 -5.60 -1.40 -2.59
N ASP A 60 -5.98 -2.32 -1.72
CA ASP A 60 -5.12 -3.39 -1.20
C ASP A 60 -5.21 -4.71 -1.98
N GLN A 61 -6.01 -4.77 -3.06
CA GLN A 61 -6.15 -5.95 -3.90
C GLN A 61 -5.26 -5.84 -5.14
N ARG A 62 -4.08 -6.46 -5.12
CA ARG A 62 -3.11 -6.41 -6.24
C ARG A 62 -3.70 -6.90 -7.57
N GLY A 63 -4.60 -7.89 -7.51
CA GLY A 63 -5.31 -8.44 -8.66
C GLY A 63 -6.09 -7.40 -9.48
N ASP A 64 -6.73 -6.46 -8.79
CA ASP A 64 -7.63 -5.46 -9.38
C ASP A 64 -6.89 -4.47 -10.28
N TYR A 65 -5.64 -4.14 -9.95
CA TYR A 65 -4.79 -3.24 -10.74
C TYR A 65 -4.61 -3.71 -12.18
N ALA A 66 -4.27 -4.99 -12.35
CA ALA A 66 -4.14 -5.56 -13.69
C ALA A 66 -5.50 -5.87 -14.33
N ALA A 67 -6.55 -6.13 -13.54
CA ALA A 67 -7.91 -6.26 -14.09
C ALA A 67 -8.39 -4.93 -14.69
N ALA A 68 -8.14 -3.81 -14.00
CA ALA A 68 -8.45 -2.47 -14.46
C ALA A 68 -7.66 -2.11 -15.73
N ALA A 69 -6.36 -2.45 -15.80
CA ALA A 69 -5.58 -2.28 -17.03
C ALA A 69 -6.28 -2.93 -18.24
N ARG A 70 -6.72 -4.18 -18.12
CA ARG A 70 -7.42 -4.90 -19.18
C ARG A 70 -8.78 -4.30 -19.52
N VAL A 71 -9.50 -3.73 -18.55
CA VAL A 71 -10.76 -3.03 -18.80
C VAL A 71 -10.50 -1.82 -19.68
N LEU A 72 -9.52 -0.98 -19.32
CA LEU A 72 -9.14 0.20 -20.10
C LEU A 72 -8.66 -0.18 -21.51
N ASP A 73 -7.83 -1.22 -21.62
CA ASP A 73 -7.36 -1.74 -22.91
C ASP A 73 -8.50 -2.18 -23.84
N ARG A 74 -9.48 -2.94 -23.30
CA ARG A 74 -10.66 -3.44 -24.04
C ARG A 74 -11.60 -2.33 -24.47
N ARG A 75 -11.71 -1.26 -23.69
CA ARG A 75 -12.53 -0.09 -24.03
C ARG A 75 -11.91 0.72 -25.17
N GLY A 76 -10.65 0.48 -25.50
CA GLY A 76 -9.97 1.15 -26.59
C GLY A 76 -9.60 2.59 -26.24
N ASP A 77 -9.26 2.85 -24.97
CA ASP A 77 -8.63 4.13 -24.61
C ASP A 77 -7.28 4.24 -25.32
N ASP A 78 -6.94 5.42 -25.82
CA ASP A 78 -5.73 5.64 -26.62
C ASP A 78 -4.50 5.82 -25.72
N VAL A 79 -4.69 6.36 -24.51
CA VAL A 79 -3.65 6.72 -23.54
C VAL A 79 -4.20 6.71 -22.12
N VAL A 80 -3.37 6.32 -21.16
CA VAL A 80 -3.72 6.27 -19.73
C VAL A 80 -2.88 7.26 -18.95
N VAL A 81 -3.51 8.06 -18.09
CA VAL A 81 -2.84 8.98 -17.16
C VAL A 81 -2.93 8.42 -15.76
N MET A 82 -1.79 8.04 -15.19
CA MET A 82 -1.71 7.59 -13.81
C MET A 82 -1.29 8.75 -12.91
N GLN A 83 -2.15 9.12 -11.97
CA GLN A 83 -1.79 10.05 -10.90
C GLN A 83 -1.04 9.26 -9.84
N HIS A 84 0.19 9.67 -9.52
CA HIS A 84 1.02 8.97 -8.55
C HIS A 84 1.25 9.75 -7.28
N GLU A 85 0.85 9.12 -6.18
CA GLU A 85 1.17 9.43 -4.79
C GLU A 85 1.31 8.08 -4.07
N TYR A 86 2.21 7.95 -3.12
CA TYR A 86 2.54 6.64 -2.53
C TYR A 86 1.34 6.05 -1.76
N GLY A 87 0.58 6.87 -1.04
CA GLY A 87 -0.53 6.45 -0.18
C GLY A 87 -1.86 6.17 -0.88
N ILE A 88 -2.00 6.47 -2.18
CA ILE A 88 -3.22 6.13 -2.93
C ILE A 88 -3.20 4.71 -3.49
N PHE A 89 -2.03 4.08 -3.59
CA PHE A 89 -1.86 2.71 -4.07
C PHE A 89 -1.63 1.73 -2.90
N GLY A 90 -2.00 0.47 -3.09
CA GLY A 90 -1.74 -0.58 -2.09
C GLY A 90 -0.34 -1.16 -2.17
N GLY A 91 -0.02 -1.94 -1.14
CA GLY A 91 1.29 -2.59 -0.98
C GLY A 91 2.39 -1.66 -0.49
N PRO A 92 3.58 -2.22 -0.17
CA PRO A 92 4.73 -1.43 0.26
C PRO A 92 5.07 -0.35 -0.76
N ASP A 93 5.17 0.90 -0.32
CA ASP A 93 5.49 2.06 -1.15
C ASP A 93 4.63 2.21 -2.43
N GLY A 94 3.38 1.74 -2.40
CA GLY A 94 2.47 1.81 -3.55
C GLY A 94 2.78 0.81 -4.68
N ALA A 95 3.57 -0.23 -4.41
CA ALA A 95 4.05 -1.19 -5.40
C ALA A 95 2.94 -1.91 -6.19
N HIS A 96 1.69 -1.94 -5.72
CA HIS A 96 0.58 -2.53 -6.49
C HIS A 96 0.31 -1.79 -7.81
N ALA A 97 0.66 -0.50 -7.90
CA ALA A 97 0.58 0.26 -9.15
C ALA A 97 1.39 -0.37 -10.29
N LEU A 98 2.49 -1.07 -9.96
CA LEU A 98 3.30 -1.80 -10.95
C LEU A 98 2.51 -2.91 -11.64
N SER A 99 1.54 -3.53 -10.97
CA SER A 99 0.69 -4.55 -11.60
C SER A 99 -0.20 -3.96 -12.69
N LEU A 100 -0.67 -2.72 -12.54
CA LEU A 100 -1.38 -2.01 -13.60
C LEU A 100 -0.42 -1.61 -14.72
N ALA A 101 0.69 -0.96 -14.36
CA ALA A 101 1.67 -0.46 -15.32
C ALA A 101 2.26 -1.56 -16.22
N ARG A 102 2.52 -2.74 -15.66
CA ARG A 102 3.10 -3.89 -16.39
C ARG A 102 2.10 -4.62 -17.28
N GLU A 103 0.81 -4.55 -16.96
CA GLU A 103 -0.27 -5.20 -17.73
C GLU A 103 -0.78 -4.31 -18.87
N MET A 104 -0.71 -2.99 -18.68
CA MET A 104 -1.22 -1.98 -19.61
C MET A 104 -0.61 -2.09 -21.02
N GLN A 105 -1.48 -2.14 -22.04
CA GLN A 105 -1.06 -2.19 -23.45
C GLN A 105 -1.10 -0.81 -24.14
N ARG A 106 -1.68 0.20 -23.49
CA ARG A 106 -1.67 1.60 -23.98
C ARG A 106 -0.48 2.39 -23.46
N PRO A 107 -0.04 3.45 -24.16
CA PRO A 107 0.93 4.38 -23.61
C PRO A 107 0.41 4.97 -22.30
N MET A 108 1.25 4.92 -21.26
CA MET A 108 0.94 5.47 -19.95
C MET A 108 1.72 6.76 -19.71
N VAL A 109 1.05 7.81 -19.25
CA VAL A 109 1.68 9.04 -18.75
C VAL A 109 1.56 9.06 -17.23
N LEU A 110 2.70 9.16 -16.54
CA LEU A 110 2.77 9.16 -15.09
C LEU A 110 2.89 10.59 -14.56
N THR A 111 1.97 11.04 -13.72
CA THR A 111 2.05 12.38 -13.08
C THR A 111 2.44 12.24 -11.62
N LEU A 112 3.59 12.81 -11.24
CA LEU A 112 4.16 12.66 -9.89
C LEU A 112 3.69 13.78 -8.96
N HIS A 113 2.80 13.46 -8.02
CA HIS A 113 2.36 14.38 -6.95
C HIS A 113 3.31 14.41 -5.75
N THR A 114 4.23 13.47 -5.68
CA THR A 114 5.25 13.41 -4.64
C THR A 114 6.59 13.03 -5.27
N VAL A 115 7.59 13.86 -5.04
CA VAL A 115 8.99 13.63 -5.41
C VAL A 115 9.81 14.00 -4.19
N LEU A 116 10.47 13.01 -3.58
CA LEU A 116 11.23 13.18 -2.36
C LEU A 116 12.71 13.41 -2.69
N SER A 117 13.38 14.28 -1.93
CA SER A 117 14.83 14.48 -2.05
C SER A 117 15.61 13.25 -1.56
N THR A 118 15.05 12.53 -0.60
CA THR A 118 15.64 11.38 0.08
C THR A 118 14.62 10.25 0.19
N PRO A 119 14.23 9.61 -0.93
CA PRO A 119 13.29 8.50 -0.90
C PRO A 119 13.90 7.28 -0.18
N SER A 120 13.05 6.46 0.44
CA SER A 120 13.46 5.14 0.93
C SER A 120 13.91 4.24 -0.24
N VAL A 121 14.60 3.14 0.06
CA VAL A 121 15.00 2.17 -0.97
C VAL A 121 13.78 1.65 -1.74
N GLY A 122 12.72 1.24 -1.05
CA GLY A 122 11.49 0.73 -1.67
C GLY A 122 10.74 1.79 -2.49
N GLN A 123 10.69 3.04 -2.02
CA GLN A 123 10.13 4.17 -2.77
C GLN A 123 10.91 4.42 -4.06
N ALA A 124 12.23 4.44 -3.99
CA ALA A 124 13.10 4.65 -5.14
C ALA A 124 12.97 3.50 -6.17
N GLU A 125 12.89 2.26 -5.71
CA GLU A 125 12.69 1.09 -6.57
C GLU A 125 11.32 1.11 -7.27
N THR A 126 10.26 1.37 -6.50
CA THR A 126 8.89 1.44 -7.03
C THR A 126 8.75 2.55 -8.06
N LEU A 127 9.22 3.76 -7.74
CA LEU A 127 9.15 4.90 -8.65
C LEU A 127 10.00 4.67 -9.91
N ARG A 128 11.20 4.09 -9.78
CA ARG A 128 12.04 3.73 -10.93
C ARG A 128 11.34 2.73 -11.85
N ALA A 129 10.72 1.70 -11.28
CA ALA A 129 10.00 0.70 -12.04
C ALA A 129 8.75 1.29 -12.73
N LEU A 130 8.00 2.18 -12.08
CA LEU A 130 6.87 2.89 -12.71
C LEU A 130 7.33 3.80 -13.85
N CYS A 131 8.39 4.57 -13.64
CA CYS A 131 9.01 5.41 -14.68
C CYS A 131 9.53 4.59 -15.86
N ALA A 132 9.95 3.35 -15.65
CA ALA A 132 10.38 2.46 -16.74
C ALA A 132 9.23 2.04 -17.65
N GLU A 133 8.03 1.83 -17.09
CA GLU A 133 6.83 1.40 -17.84
C GLU A 133 6.08 2.59 -18.50
N ALA A 134 6.22 3.82 -17.98
CA ALA A 134 5.57 5.01 -18.54
C ALA A 134 6.12 5.38 -19.94
N ALA A 135 5.31 5.91 -20.84
CA ALA A 135 5.80 6.57 -22.06
C ALA A 135 6.48 7.91 -21.71
N LEU A 136 5.77 8.75 -20.96
CA LEU A 136 6.21 10.07 -20.49
C LEU A 136 5.93 10.24 -18.99
N VAL A 137 6.72 11.07 -18.34
CA VAL A 137 6.57 11.43 -16.91
C VAL A 137 6.32 12.93 -16.80
N CYS A 138 5.24 13.29 -16.13
CA CYS A 138 4.88 14.67 -15.83
C CYS A 138 5.23 15.01 -14.38
N VAL A 139 5.81 16.18 -14.19
CA VAL A 139 6.05 16.78 -12.88
C VAL A 139 5.53 18.21 -12.84
N PHE A 140 5.33 18.74 -11.64
CA PHE A 140 4.73 20.06 -11.47
C PHE A 140 5.71 21.22 -11.60
N THR A 141 7.02 20.98 -11.41
CA THR A 141 8.02 22.05 -11.35
C THR A 141 9.40 21.66 -11.89
N GLU A 142 10.24 22.67 -12.12
CA GLU A 142 11.65 22.47 -12.51
C GLU A 142 12.47 21.81 -11.39
N THR A 143 12.19 22.10 -10.12
CA THR A 143 12.84 21.41 -9.01
C THR A 143 12.51 19.91 -9.01
N ALA A 144 11.23 19.55 -9.19
CA ALA A 144 10.82 18.14 -9.29
C ALA A 144 11.52 17.43 -10.46
N LYS A 145 11.62 18.09 -11.62
CA LYS A 145 12.32 17.57 -12.80
C LYS A 145 13.79 17.31 -12.49
N ARG A 146 14.50 18.26 -11.89
CA ARG A 146 15.91 18.07 -11.50
C ARG A 146 16.07 16.87 -10.56
N MET A 147 15.23 16.77 -9.52
CA MET A 147 15.29 15.69 -8.54
C MET A 147 15.15 14.30 -9.17
N ILE A 148 14.18 14.09 -10.06
CA ILE A 148 13.99 12.77 -10.69
C ILE A 148 15.08 12.43 -11.73
N LEU A 149 15.71 13.44 -12.34
CA LEU A 149 16.83 13.25 -13.26
C LEU A 149 18.12 12.94 -12.50
N ASP A 150 18.41 13.64 -11.42
CA ASP A 150 19.57 13.42 -10.56
C ASP A 150 19.52 12.02 -9.91
N ALA A 151 18.33 11.59 -9.49
CA ALA A 151 18.08 10.24 -8.99
C ALA A 151 18.08 9.15 -10.09
N ARG A 152 18.20 9.54 -11.36
CA ARG A 152 18.18 8.66 -12.54
C ARG A 152 16.94 7.77 -12.63
N PHE A 153 15.77 8.31 -12.28
CA PHE A 153 14.51 7.59 -12.44
C PHE A 153 14.04 7.57 -13.90
N VAL A 154 14.37 8.61 -14.68
CA VAL A 154 13.92 8.80 -16.06
C VAL A 154 14.92 9.63 -16.85
N THR A 155 14.88 9.58 -18.18
CA THR A 155 15.76 10.40 -19.05
C THR A 155 15.13 11.76 -19.37
N PRO A 156 15.93 12.82 -19.63
CA PRO A 156 15.42 14.19 -19.83
C PRO A 156 14.35 14.33 -20.91
N GLU A 157 14.46 13.56 -22.00
CA GLU A 157 13.58 13.65 -23.17
C GLU A 157 12.15 13.20 -22.85
N ARG A 158 11.96 12.46 -21.75
CA ARG A 158 10.69 11.87 -21.34
C ARG A 158 9.97 12.65 -20.24
N VAL A 159 10.58 13.73 -19.74
CA VAL A 159 10.00 14.54 -18.67
C VAL A 159 9.30 15.76 -19.24
N ARG A 160 8.05 16.00 -18.86
CA ARG A 160 7.29 17.21 -19.16
C ARG A 160 6.94 17.92 -17.86
N ILE A 161 6.95 19.24 -17.88
CA ILE A 161 6.47 20.04 -16.75
C ILE A 161 5.07 20.49 -17.11
N ILE A 162 4.10 20.12 -16.28
CA ILE A 162 2.73 20.59 -16.37
C ILE A 162 2.38 21.15 -15.00
N PRO A 163 2.11 22.45 -14.87
CA PRO A 163 1.81 23.02 -13.58
C PRO A 163 0.47 22.51 -13.04
N HIS A 164 0.28 22.63 -11.72
CA HIS A 164 -1.02 22.34 -11.11
C HIS A 164 -2.06 23.35 -11.61
N GLY A 165 -3.29 22.88 -11.87
CA GLY A 165 -4.39 23.72 -12.34
C GLY A 165 -5.18 24.40 -11.22
N GLY A 166 -5.87 25.49 -11.54
CA GLY A 166 -6.85 26.11 -10.63
C GLY A 166 -8.16 26.51 -11.32
N PRO A 167 -9.27 26.61 -10.56
CA PRO A 167 -10.59 26.94 -11.10
C PRO A 167 -10.61 28.29 -11.82
N THR A 168 -11.29 28.36 -12.96
CA THR A 168 -11.36 29.58 -13.79
C THR A 168 -12.22 30.65 -13.09
N GLU A 169 -13.14 30.22 -12.23
CA GLU A 169 -14.01 31.03 -11.38
C GLU A 169 -13.24 31.89 -10.37
N LEU A 170 -11.99 31.52 -10.08
CA LEU A 170 -11.10 32.28 -9.23
C LEU A 170 -10.42 33.44 -9.97
N LEU A 171 -10.32 33.40 -11.31
CA LEU A 171 -9.65 34.44 -12.07
C LEU A 171 -10.30 35.82 -11.82
N PRO A 172 -9.49 36.89 -11.71
CA PRO A 172 -10.01 38.25 -11.59
C PRO A 172 -10.88 38.62 -12.81
N SER A 173 -12.05 39.20 -12.58
CA SER A 173 -12.93 39.66 -13.66
C SER A 173 -12.44 40.99 -14.25
N ASN A 174 -12.44 41.14 -15.58
CA ASN A 174 -12.01 42.36 -16.30
C ASN A 174 -12.89 43.61 -16.09
N GLY A 175 -13.95 43.54 -15.27
CA GLY A 175 -14.82 44.66 -14.97
C GLY A 175 -14.41 45.33 -13.66
N GLY A 176 -13.88 46.55 -13.72
CA GLY A 176 -13.55 47.41 -12.58
C GLY A 176 -14.74 47.89 -11.73
N GLY A 177 -15.77 47.06 -11.54
CA GLY A 177 -16.91 47.33 -10.69
C GLY A 177 -16.72 46.66 -9.33
N GLY A 178 -16.67 47.46 -8.26
CA GLY A 178 -16.59 47.01 -6.88
C GLY A 178 -17.75 46.09 -6.49
N ARG A 179 -17.60 44.78 -6.73
CA ARG A 179 -18.29 43.77 -5.93
C ARG A 179 -17.71 43.89 -4.53
N ARG A 180 -18.51 44.52 -3.65
CA ARG A 180 -18.30 44.65 -2.21
C ARG A 180 -17.56 43.40 -1.68
N ARG A 181 -16.39 43.60 -1.06
CA ARG A 181 -15.56 42.55 -0.44
C ARG A 181 -16.31 41.96 0.75
N LEU A 182 -17.36 41.21 0.47
CA LEU A 182 -18.16 40.51 1.46
C LEU A 182 -17.44 39.21 1.75
N LEU A 183 -16.56 39.23 2.74
CA LEU A 183 -16.14 38.01 3.40
C LEU A 183 -17.36 37.47 4.20
N PRO A 184 -17.68 36.18 4.12
CA PRO A 184 -18.65 35.56 5.03
C PRO A 184 -18.05 35.53 6.45
N GLY A 185 -18.66 36.28 7.37
CA GLY A 185 -18.23 36.38 8.78
C GLY A 185 -18.53 35.15 9.62
N PRO A 186 -17.85 34.99 10.78
CA PRO A 186 -18.16 33.92 11.73
C PRO A 186 -19.60 34.05 12.23
N ARG A 187 -20.33 32.91 12.24
CA ARG A 187 -21.69 32.80 12.76
C ARG A 187 -21.64 32.85 14.29
N ARG A 188 -22.02 33.97 14.92
CA ARG A 188 -22.26 34.02 16.36
C ARG A 188 -23.76 33.81 16.64
N GLY A 189 -24.14 32.63 17.11
CA GLY A 189 -25.48 32.33 17.65
C GLY A 189 -26.46 31.59 16.70
N ASP A 190 -27.60 31.17 17.25
CA ASP A 190 -28.65 30.31 16.65
C ASP A 190 -29.57 31.01 15.63
N ASP A 191 -29.40 32.30 15.35
CA ASP A 191 -30.31 33.05 14.46
C ASP A 191 -29.83 32.99 12.98
N ALA A 192 -30.34 31.98 12.27
CA ALA A 192 -30.05 31.69 10.87
C ALA A 192 -30.75 32.64 9.88
N ALA A 193 -30.38 33.93 9.82
CA ALA A 193 -30.94 34.83 8.81
C ALA A 193 -30.05 35.96 8.25
N GLU A 194 -28.91 36.34 8.84
CA GLU A 194 -28.12 37.48 8.31
C GLU A 194 -26.66 37.12 7.99
N HIS A 195 -26.24 37.42 6.75
CA HIS A 195 -24.86 37.28 6.29
C HIS A 195 -24.00 38.35 6.95
N GLY A 196 -23.29 38.02 8.03
CA GLY A 196 -22.30 38.92 8.62
C GLY A 196 -21.22 39.26 7.60
N SER A 197 -21.08 40.52 7.24
CA SER A 197 -20.01 41.02 6.37
C SER A 197 -18.88 41.58 7.21
N PHE A 198 -17.64 41.19 6.94
CA PHE A 198 -16.50 41.89 7.54
C PHE A 198 -16.45 43.35 7.07
N ASP A 199 -15.88 44.19 7.93
CA ASP A 199 -15.67 45.61 7.66
C ASP A 199 -14.81 45.78 6.39
N PRO A 200 -15.30 46.47 5.34
CA PRO A 200 -14.57 46.68 4.09
C PRO A 200 -13.25 47.45 4.27
N ASP A 201 -13.05 48.13 5.41
CA ASP A 201 -11.81 48.86 5.72
C ASP A 201 -10.69 47.96 6.28
N ARG A 202 -10.96 46.68 6.57
CA ARG A 202 -9.94 45.75 7.08
C ARG A 202 -8.99 45.23 6.01
N ARG A 203 -7.73 45.04 6.40
CA ARG A 203 -6.69 44.36 5.59
C ARG A 203 -6.69 42.87 5.90
N VAL A 204 -6.99 42.06 4.90
CA VAL A 204 -7.23 40.61 5.08
C VAL A 204 -5.99 39.81 4.71
N LEU A 205 -5.46 39.05 5.66
CA LEU A 205 -4.52 37.96 5.44
C LEU A 205 -5.31 36.64 5.42
N ALA A 206 -4.92 35.66 4.62
CA ALA A 206 -5.63 34.38 4.60
C ALA A 206 -4.73 33.18 4.36
N THR A 207 -5.13 32.05 4.92
CA THR A 207 -4.66 30.70 4.57
C THR A 207 -5.89 29.80 4.45
N PHE A 208 -5.90 28.87 3.49
CA PHE A 208 -6.99 27.91 3.40
C PHE A 208 -6.56 26.47 3.08
N GLY A 209 -7.47 25.54 3.35
CA GLY A 209 -7.33 24.10 3.08
C GLY A 209 -7.42 23.27 4.35
N LEU A 210 -7.09 21.99 4.25
CA LEU A 210 -7.09 21.11 5.41
C LEU A 210 -6.00 21.53 6.41
N ILE A 211 -6.42 21.79 7.65
CA ILE A 211 -5.55 22.23 8.75
C ILE A 211 -4.73 21.02 9.24
N SER A 212 -3.42 21.20 9.30
CA SER A 212 -2.47 20.23 9.85
C SER A 212 -1.19 20.92 10.33
N PRO A 213 -0.39 20.28 11.22
CA PRO A 213 0.86 20.85 11.74
C PRO A 213 1.86 21.28 10.64
N GLY A 214 1.91 20.54 9.53
CA GLY A 214 2.80 20.87 8.40
C GLY A 214 2.51 22.22 7.73
N LYS A 215 1.31 22.81 7.95
CA LYS A 215 0.92 24.09 7.36
C LYS A 215 1.53 25.30 8.07
N GLY A 216 2.05 25.13 9.29
CA GLY A 216 2.73 26.19 10.05
C GLY A 216 1.83 27.38 10.40
N ILE A 217 0.54 27.16 10.64
CA ILE A 217 -0.42 28.23 10.94
C ILE A 217 -0.05 28.95 12.24
N GLU A 218 0.55 28.24 13.20
CA GLU A 218 1.14 28.78 14.42
C GLU A 218 2.16 29.89 14.14
N VAL A 219 3.00 29.74 13.11
CA VAL A 219 4.01 30.75 12.73
C VAL A 219 3.34 32.03 12.21
N ALA A 220 2.22 31.89 11.49
CA ALA A 220 1.43 33.05 11.06
C ALA A 220 0.75 33.75 12.24
N ILE A 221 0.20 33.00 13.20
CA ILE A 221 -0.41 33.55 14.41
C ILE A 221 0.64 34.28 15.26
N GLU A 222 1.82 33.69 15.45
CA GLU A 222 2.94 34.30 16.19
C GLU A 222 3.47 35.58 15.54
N ALA A 223 3.29 35.75 14.23
CA ALA A 223 3.68 36.97 13.50
C ALA A 223 2.66 38.11 13.68
N MET A 224 1.40 37.80 14.00
CA MET A 224 0.31 38.77 14.05
C MET A 224 0.53 39.92 15.05
N PRO A 225 1.08 39.74 16.27
CA PRO A 225 1.28 40.86 17.19
C PRO A 225 2.12 41.99 16.59
N ALA A 226 3.19 41.66 15.86
CA ALA A 226 4.04 42.63 15.19
C ALA A 226 3.38 43.26 13.95
N ILE A 227 2.47 42.55 13.29
CA ILE A 227 1.70 43.07 12.15
C ILE A 227 0.62 44.04 12.65
N VAL A 228 -0.17 43.64 13.65
CA VAL A 228 -1.26 44.42 14.24
C VAL A 228 -0.75 45.70 14.90
N ALA A 229 0.43 45.66 15.54
CA ALA A 229 1.06 46.84 16.11
C ALA A 229 1.33 47.95 15.07
N ARG A 230 1.51 47.58 13.79
CA ARG A 230 1.75 48.50 12.68
C ARG A 230 0.49 48.78 11.85
N HIS A 231 -0.36 47.76 11.68
CA HIS A 231 -1.60 47.79 10.90
C HIS A 231 -2.76 47.25 11.76
N PRO A 232 -3.36 48.09 12.64
CA PRO A 232 -4.39 47.67 13.58
C PRO A 232 -5.70 47.26 12.89
N GLU A 233 -5.85 47.48 11.59
CA GLU A 233 -6.99 47.05 10.79
C GLU A 233 -6.85 45.62 10.23
N VAL A 234 -5.73 44.94 10.48
CA VAL A 234 -5.47 43.61 9.91
C VAL A 234 -6.34 42.53 10.54
N LEU A 235 -6.82 41.62 9.71
CA LEU A 235 -7.49 40.38 10.06
C LEU A 235 -6.82 39.20 9.36
N TYR A 236 -6.47 38.16 10.10
CA TYR A 236 -6.04 36.87 9.56
C TYR A 236 -7.17 35.84 9.59
N VAL A 237 -7.49 35.28 8.42
CA VAL A 237 -8.52 34.26 8.24
C VAL A 237 -7.89 32.90 8.00
N VAL A 238 -8.18 31.94 8.86
CA VAL A 238 -7.80 30.53 8.71
C VAL A 238 -9.05 29.74 8.28
N ALA A 239 -9.12 29.35 7.00
CA ALA A 239 -10.31 28.71 6.43
C ALA A 239 -10.09 27.23 6.09
N GLY A 240 -10.91 26.35 6.64
CA GLY A 240 -10.93 24.92 6.34
C GLY A 240 -11.12 24.05 7.57
N GLN A 241 -11.23 22.75 7.36
CA GLN A 241 -11.39 21.74 8.42
C GLN A 241 -10.05 21.11 8.81
N THR A 242 -9.94 20.58 10.03
CA THR A 242 -8.81 19.70 10.39
C THR A 242 -8.76 18.49 9.47
N HIS A 243 -7.55 18.11 9.04
CA HIS A 243 -7.36 17.00 8.10
C HIS A 243 -7.97 15.69 8.64
N PRO A 244 -8.78 14.93 7.87
CA PRO A 244 -9.49 13.75 8.38
C PRO A 244 -8.61 12.70 9.03
N GLU A 245 -7.41 12.46 8.48
CA GLU A 245 -6.44 11.52 9.07
C GLU A 245 -5.87 12.03 10.41
N ILE A 246 -5.72 13.35 10.59
CA ILE A 246 -5.31 13.93 11.86
C ILE A 246 -6.43 13.80 12.89
N VAL A 247 -7.68 14.05 12.49
CA VAL A 247 -8.85 13.84 13.37
C VAL A 247 -8.96 12.38 13.81
N LYS A 248 -8.71 11.43 12.90
CA LYS A 248 -8.74 9.99 13.20
C LYS A 248 -7.68 9.57 14.23
N GLN A 249 -6.49 10.16 14.18
CA GLN A 249 -5.36 9.79 15.04
C GLN A 249 -5.30 10.60 16.34
N HIS A 250 -5.65 11.88 16.29
CA HIS A 250 -5.39 12.86 17.35
C HIS A 250 -6.61 13.75 17.69
N GLY A 251 -7.76 13.58 17.02
CA GLY A 251 -8.91 14.47 17.18
C GLY A 251 -8.63 15.91 16.73
N GLU A 252 -9.24 16.89 17.42
CA GLU A 252 -9.10 18.34 17.14
C GLU A 252 -7.99 19.02 17.96
N GLU A 253 -7.06 18.24 18.55
CA GLU A 253 -6.01 18.75 19.44
C GLU A 253 -5.22 19.92 18.82
N TYR A 254 -4.81 19.77 17.57
CA TYR A 254 -4.01 20.78 16.88
C TYR A 254 -4.77 22.10 16.66
N ARG A 255 -6.02 22.04 16.19
CA ARG A 255 -6.86 23.25 16.05
C ARG A 255 -7.05 23.96 17.39
N LEU A 256 -7.40 23.22 18.44
CA LEU A 256 -7.60 23.79 19.77
C LEU A 256 -6.32 24.42 20.31
N SER A 257 -5.13 23.92 19.92
CA SER A 257 -3.86 24.54 20.25
C SER A 257 -3.66 25.90 19.56
N LEU A 258 -4.08 26.04 18.29
CA LEU A 258 -4.05 27.30 17.55
C LEU A 258 -5.03 28.34 18.15
N GLU A 259 -6.25 27.93 18.49
CA GLU A 259 -7.23 28.81 19.14
C GLU A 259 -6.78 29.25 20.54
N ARG A 260 -6.06 28.38 21.26
CA ARG A 260 -5.43 28.76 22.54
C ARG A 260 -4.32 29.78 22.32
N LEU A 261 -3.46 29.57 21.33
CA LEU A 261 -2.39 30.50 20.98
C LEU A 261 -2.92 31.89 20.60
N VAL A 262 -4.05 31.96 19.89
CA VAL A 262 -4.73 33.24 19.59
C VAL A 262 -5.14 33.97 20.87
N ARG A 263 -5.71 33.26 21.85
CA ARG A 263 -6.10 33.84 23.15
C ARG A 263 -4.91 34.23 24.00
N ASP A 264 -3.88 33.39 24.04
CA ASP A 264 -2.66 33.65 24.83
C ASP A 264 -1.89 34.89 24.32
N LEU A 265 -2.12 35.30 23.07
CA LEU A 265 -1.53 36.48 22.43
C LEU A 265 -2.49 37.68 22.32
N ASP A 266 -3.69 37.61 22.90
CA ASP A 266 -4.74 38.65 22.82
C ASP A 266 -5.12 39.04 21.37
N LEU A 267 -5.27 38.05 20.48
CA LEU A 267 -5.50 38.23 19.04
C LEU A 267 -6.93 37.91 18.57
N GLU A 268 -7.90 37.75 19.47
CA GLU A 268 -9.26 37.31 19.14
C GLU A 268 -9.99 38.25 18.17
N ASP A 269 -9.65 39.54 18.17
CA ASP A 269 -10.20 40.54 17.23
C ASP A 269 -9.43 40.59 15.89
N HIS A 270 -8.33 39.83 15.75
CA HIS A 270 -7.41 39.85 14.61
C HIS A 270 -7.22 38.50 13.95
N VAL A 271 -7.66 37.40 14.54
CA VAL A 271 -7.59 36.04 13.95
C VAL A 271 -8.96 35.37 14.03
N THR A 272 -9.42 34.82 12.90
CA THR A 272 -10.70 34.10 12.82
C THR A 272 -10.54 32.76 12.11
N PHE A 273 -11.26 31.75 12.60
CA PHE A 273 -11.32 30.42 12.01
C PHE A 273 -12.67 30.24 11.28
N ASP A 274 -12.64 29.75 10.04
CA ASP A 274 -13.82 29.30 9.29
C ASP A 274 -13.74 27.78 9.09
N ASP A 275 -14.46 27.04 9.93
CA ASP A 275 -14.39 25.57 10.03
C ASP A 275 -15.16 24.83 8.93
N ARG A 276 -15.55 25.52 7.86
CA ARG A 276 -16.31 24.95 6.75
C ARG A 276 -15.39 24.45 5.64
N PHE A 277 -15.85 23.41 4.95
CA PHE A 277 -15.29 23.04 3.65
C PHE A 277 -15.91 23.94 2.58
N LEU A 278 -15.20 25.00 2.18
CA LEU A 278 -15.74 26.03 1.27
C LEU A 278 -15.96 25.50 -0.15
N SER A 279 -17.08 25.88 -0.76
CA SER A 279 -17.28 25.74 -2.21
C SER A 279 -16.31 26.63 -3.00
N VAL A 280 -16.13 26.35 -4.30
CA VAL A 280 -15.26 27.17 -5.18
C VAL A 280 -15.71 28.64 -5.21
N ASP A 281 -17.02 28.90 -5.19
CA ASP A 281 -17.57 30.26 -5.18
C ASP A 281 -17.31 31.00 -3.86
N GLU A 282 -17.48 30.32 -2.73
CA GLU A 282 -17.15 30.87 -1.41
C GLU A 282 -15.64 31.13 -1.28
N LEU A 283 -14.82 30.17 -1.72
CA LEU A 283 -13.37 30.30 -1.76
C LEU A 283 -12.94 31.47 -2.64
N GLY A 284 -13.53 31.62 -3.82
CA GLY A 284 -13.27 32.76 -4.70
C GLY A 284 -13.65 34.09 -4.07
N SER A 285 -14.74 34.13 -3.30
CA SER A 285 -15.15 35.34 -2.60
C SER A 285 -14.18 35.71 -1.48
N MET A 286 -13.70 34.71 -0.73
CA MET A 286 -12.67 34.90 0.29
C MET A 286 -11.34 35.35 -0.33
N LEU A 287 -10.84 34.66 -1.35
CA LEU A 287 -9.56 34.99 -2.00
C LEU A 287 -9.58 36.38 -2.66
N ARG A 288 -10.72 36.81 -3.22
CA ARG A 288 -10.88 38.19 -3.73
C ARG A 288 -10.78 39.26 -2.64
N ALA A 289 -11.16 38.93 -1.41
CA ALA A 289 -11.02 39.84 -0.27
C ALA A 289 -9.60 39.84 0.31
N THR A 290 -8.83 38.76 0.10
CA THR A 290 -7.47 38.58 0.58
C THR A 290 -6.50 39.61 -0.01
N HIS A 291 -5.83 40.34 0.87
CA HIS A 291 -4.77 41.28 0.54
C HIS A 291 -3.44 40.57 0.36
N ILE A 292 -3.09 39.67 1.29
CA ILE A 292 -1.89 38.84 1.23
C ILE A 292 -2.26 37.41 1.65
N TYR A 293 -1.89 36.43 0.83
CA TYR A 293 -2.06 35.01 1.14
C TYR A 293 -0.81 34.47 1.84
N LEU A 294 -1.00 33.65 2.88
CA LEU A 294 0.10 33.12 3.69
C LEU A 294 0.22 31.61 3.53
N THR A 295 1.44 31.13 3.24
CA THR A 295 1.78 29.69 3.26
C THR A 295 3.08 29.43 4.04
N PRO A 296 3.05 29.54 5.38
CA PRO A 296 4.22 29.35 6.25
C PRO A 296 4.55 27.86 6.49
N TYR A 297 4.56 27.03 5.44
CA TYR A 297 4.71 25.58 5.58
C TYR A 297 6.05 25.22 6.21
N ARG A 298 6.08 24.18 7.03
CA ARG A 298 7.28 23.79 7.79
C ARG A 298 8.20 22.82 7.03
N SER A 299 7.65 22.07 6.07
CA SER A 299 8.41 21.09 5.30
C SER A 299 8.87 21.64 3.95
N ARG A 300 10.15 21.45 3.64
CA ARG A 300 10.73 21.81 2.33
C ARG A 300 10.26 20.88 1.20
N GLU A 301 9.91 19.64 1.51
CA GLU A 301 9.64 18.55 0.56
C GLU A 301 8.34 18.71 -0.24
N GLN A 302 7.50 19.71 0.07
CA GLN A 302 6.23 19.91 -0.64
C GLN A 302 6.47 20.30 -2.11
N ILE A 303 6.28 19.36 -3.03
CA ILE A 303 6.53 19.55 -4.47
C ILE A 303 5.35 20.14 -5.25
N VAL A 304 4.15 20.14 -4.66
CA VAL A 304 2.95 20.75 -5.24
C VAL A 304 1.98 21.24 -4.16
N SER A 305 1.32 22.38 -4.36
CA SER A 305 0.34 22.92 -3.40
C SER A 305 -0.85 23.55 -4.11
N GLY A 306 -1.97 22.82 -4.19
CA GLY A 306 -3.20 23.33 -4.79
C GLY A 306 -3.71 24.61 -4.10
N ALA A 307 -3.53 24.75 -2.79
CA ALA A 307 -3.92 25.95 -2.06
C ALA A 307 -3.14 27.19 -2.52
N LEU A 308 -1.83 27.05 -2.73
CA LEU A 308 -1.00 28.12 -3.28
C LEU A 308 -1.40 28.41 -4.75
N THR A 309 -1.57 27.37 -5.57
CA THR A 309 -2.00 27.51 -6.96
C THR A 309 -3.29 28.34 -7.05
N PHE A 310 -4.29 28.00 -6.25
CA PHE A 310 -5.60 28.68 -6.29
C PHE A 310 -5.49 30.14 -5.82
N ALA A 311 -4.66 30.44 -4.82
CA ALA A 311 -4.40 31.81 -4.40
C ALA A 311 -3.74 32.64 -5.52
N ILE A 312 -2.77 32.07 -6.25
CA ILE A 312 -2.15 32.74 -7.39
C ILE A 312 -3.13 32.90 -8.55
N VAL A 313 -3.96 31.89 -8.85
CA VAL A 313 -5.05 32.00 -9.85
C VAL A 313 -6.03 33.12 -9.47
N ALA A 314 -6.32 33.29 -8.18
CA ALA A 314 -7.12 34.40 -7.68
C ALA A 314 -6.39 35.76 -7.69
N GLY A 315 -5.12 35.80 -8.09
CA GLY A 315 -4.31 37.01 -8.11
C GLY A 315 -3.93 37.51 -6.72
N CYS A 316 -3.75 36.62 -5.73
CA CYS A 316 -3.34 37.00 -4.39
C CYS A 316 -1.82 37.19 -4.32
N PRO A 317 -1.31 38.37 -3.90
CA PRO A 317 0.05 38.51 -3.41
C PRO A 317 0.32 37.48 -2.30
N THR A 318 1.44 36.77 -2.36
CA THR A 318 1.72 35.68 -1.41
C THR A 318 2.97 35.94 -0.59
N VAL A 319 2.95 35.58 0.70
CA VAL A 319 4.16 35.41 1.52
C VAL A 319 4.26 33.95 1.94
N SER A 320 5.39 33.31 1.65
CA SER A 320 5.57 31.87 1.81
C SER A 320 6.95 31.50 2.36
N THR A 321 7.07 30.35 3.01
CA THR A 321 8.37 29.70 3.20
C THR A 321 8.90 29.09 1.89
N PRO A 322 10.22 28.85 1.73
CA PRO A 322 10.83 28.35 0.50
C PRO A 322 10.74 26.82 0.40
N TYR A 323 9.55 26.25 0.52
CA TYR A 323 9.31 24.87 0.07
C TYR A 323 9.40 24.79 -1.46
N PHE A 324 9.69 23.60 -2.01
CA PHE A 324 10.06 23.48 -3.42
C PHE A 324 9.04 24.12 -4.38
N TYR A 325 7.76 23.84 -4.20
CA TYR A 325 6.71 24.42 -5.05
C TYR A 325 6.59 25.95 -4.94
N ALA A 326 6.66 26.51 -3.73
CA ALA A 326 6.64 27.97 -3.55
C ALA A 326 7.88 28.64 -4.13
N THR A 327 9.05 28.01 -4.03
CA THR A 327 10.29 28.53 -4.60
C THR A 327 10.16 28.67 -6.11
N ASP A 328 9.73 27.61 -6.79
CA ASP A 328 9.61 27.62 -8.25
C ASP A 328 8.49 28.56 -8.72
N LEU A 329 7.35 28.59 -8.01
CA LEU A 329 6.20 29.41 -8.43
C LEU A 329 6.40 30.91 -8.18
N LEU A 330 7.00 31.28 -7.04
CA LEU A 330 7.18 32.67 -6.64
C LEU A 330 8.44 33.33 -7.22
N GLU A 331 9.30 32.58 -7.92
CA GLU A 331 10.41 33.14 -8.72
C GLU A 331 9.91 34.17 -9.76
N SER A 332 8.67 34.02 -10.21
CA SER A 332 7.96 34.98 -11.07
C SER A 332 7.83 36.39 -10.48
N GLY A 333 7.97 36.55 -9.16
CA GLY A 333 7.66 37.78 -8.43
C GLY A 333 6.20 37.89 -7.96
N ALA A 334 5.42 36.80 -8.02
CA ALA A 334 4.05 36.73 -7.52
C ALA A 334 3.94 36.69 -5.98
N GLY A 335 5.07 36.75 -5.27
CA GLY A 335 5.12 36.76 -3.82
C GLY A 335 6.52 36.99 -3.25
N VAL A 336 6.65 36.80 -1.94
CA VAL A 336 7.89 36.97 -1.18
C VAL A 336 8.17 35.69 -0.39
N LEU A 337 9.43 35.24 -0.41
CA LEU A 337 9.89 34.10 0.38
C LEU A 337 10.52 34.56 1.70
N VAL A 338 10.19 33.86 2.79
CA VAL A 338 10.73 34.09 4.14
C VAL A 338 11.31 32.79 4.72
N PRO A 339 12.28 32.83 5.64
CA PRO A 339 12.81 31.63 6.29
C PRO A 339 11.73 30.75 6.95
N PHE A 340 11.99 29.45 7.05
CA PHE A 340 11.16 28.52 7.82
C PHE A 340 11.16 28.88 9.31
N ASP A 341 10.02 28.67 9.97
CA ASP A 341 9.86 28.83 11.43
C ASP A 341 10.32 30.20 11.97
N ASP A 342 10.15 31.27 11.19
CA ASP A 342 10.54 32.64 11.56
C ASP A 342 9.34 33.61 11.48
N PRO A 343 8.57 33.75 12.59
CA PRO A 343 7.45 34.69 12.66
C PRO A 343 7.87 36.15 12.46
N SER A 344 9.09 36.52 12.86
CA SER A 344 9.60 37.90 12.73
C SER A 344 9.86 38.25 11.26
N ALA A 345 10.45 37.35 10.50
CA ALA A 345 10.65 37.53 9.06
C ALA A 345 9.30 37.56 8.31
N LEU A 346 8.35 36.70 8.71
CA LEU A 346 6.99 36.70 8.15
C LEU A 346 6.29 38.06 8.39
N ALA A 347 6.29 38.55 9.64
CA ALA A 347 5.73 39.85 10.00
C ALA A 347 6.38 41.00 9.21
N THR A 348 7.71 40.97 9.09
CA THR A 348 8.47 41.98 8.35
C THR A 348 8.04 42.00 6.87
N ALA A 349 7.95 40.85 6.22
CA ALA A 349 7.56 40.75 4.82
C ALA A 349 6.12 41.24 4.59
N VAL A 350 5.19 40.88 5.48
CA VAL A 350 3.80 41.35 5.42
C VAL A 350 3.74 42.87 5.59
N ASN A 351 4.38 43.42 6.62
CA ASN A 351 4.40 44.85 6.90
C ASN A 351 5.00 45.65 5.72
N VAL A 352 6.11 45.18 5.13
CA VAL A 352 6.72 45.83 3.95
C VAL A 352 5.76 45.89 2.77
N LEU A 353 4.95 44.85 2.54
CA LEU A 353 3.95 44.85 1.48
C LEU A 353 2.75 45.76 1.82
N LEU A 354 2.31 45.81 3.07
CA LEU A 354 1.20 46.66 3.49
C LEU A 354 1.56 48.15 3.53
N ASP A 355 2.82 48.48 3.85
CA ASP A 355 3.36 49.84 3.85
C ASP A 355 3.52 50.44 2.45
N ASP A 356 3.66 49.59 1.42
CA ASP A 356 3.92 49.99 0.04
C ASP A 356 2.80 49.47 -0.90
N PRO A 357 1.70 50.23 -1.05
CA PRO A 357 0.59 49.85 -1.91
C PRO A 357 0.97 49.66 -3.38
N GLU A 358 1.98 50.38 -3.89
CA GLU A 358 2.43 50.25 -5.28
C GLU A 358 3.13 48.91 -5.48
N ARG A 359 4.00 48.53 -4.54
CA ARG A 359 4.64 47.21 -4.54
C ARG A 359 3.63 46.09 -4.38
N LEU A 360 2.65 46.22 -3.47
CA LEU A 360 1.60 45.22 -3.30
C LEU A 360 0.79 45.01 -4.59
N GLU A 361 0.45 46.10 -5.28
CA GLU A 361 -0.28 46.04 -6.55
C GLU A 361 0.57 45.50 -7.71
N LEU A 362 1.89 45.73 -7.68
CA LEU A 362 2.81 45.09 -8.63
C LEU A 362 2.82 43.56 -8.43
N VAL A 363 3.00 43.10 -7.19
CA VAL A 363 2.98 41.66 -6.86
C VAL A 363 1.63 41.05 -7.24
N ARG A 364 0.52 41.77 -6.99
CA ARG A 364 -0.83 41.36 -7.38
C ARG A 364 -0.95 41.15 -8.89
N ARG A 365 -0.54 42.13 -9.70
CA ARG A 365 -0.58 42.03 -11.16
C ARG A 365 0.28 40.88 -11.69
N THR A 366 1.43 40.63 -11.07
CA THR A 366 2.27 39.47 -11.39
C THR A 366 1.56 38.16 -11.07
N ALA A 367 0.96 38.04 -9.88
CA ALA A 367 0.17 36.87 -9.49
C ALA A 367 -0.99 36.61 -10.46
N GLN A 368 -1.71 37.65 -10.88
CA GLN A 368 -2.80 37.53 -11.86
C GLN A 368 -2.30 37.01 -13.22
N LYS A 369 -1.17 37.53 -13.70
CA LYS A 369 -0.56 37.08 -14.97
C LYS A 369 -0.20 35.58 -14.90
N VAL A 370 0.47 35.16 -13.83
CA VAL A 370 0.83 33.75 -13.61
C VAL A 370 -0.44 32.89 -13.45
N GLY A 371 -1.43 33.40 -12.72
CA GLY A 371 -2.71 32.75 -12.47
C GLY A 371 -3.47 32.36 -13.75
N HIS A 372 -3.42 33.20 -14.79
CA HIS A 372 -4.01 32.86 -16.08
C HIS A 372 -3.37 31.64 -16.76
N GLU A 373 -2.06 31.42 -16.58
CA GLU A 373 -1.34 30.27 -17.13
C GLU A 373 -1.65 28.98 -16.36
N LEU A 374 -1.97 29.11 -15.06
CA LEU A 374 -2.33 28.03 -14.14
C LEU A 374 -3.82 27.65 -14.18
N ALA A 375 -4.67 28.39 -14.89
CA ALA A 375 -6.10 28.05 -14.94
C ALA A 375 -6.33 26.71 -15.65
N TRP A 376 -7.32 25.94 -15.21
CA TRP A 376 -7.62 24.60 -15.74
C TRP A 376 -7.71 24.51 -17.27
N PRO A 377 -8.33 25.46 -18.01
CA PRO A 377 -8.32 25.42 -19.49
C PRO A 377 -6.91 25.48 -20.11
N SER A 378 -5.98 26.19 -19.49
CA SER A 378 -4.58 26.24 -19.93
C SER A 378 -3.89 24.90 -19.65
N VAL A 379 -4.02 24.39 -18.43
CA VAL A 379 -3.43 23.12 -17.99
C VAL A 379 -4.00 21.92 -18.75
N GLY A 380 -5.30 21.92 -19.05
CA GLY A 380 -5.97 20.89 -19.83
C GLY A 380 -5.43 20.81 -21.26
N ARG A 381 -5.19 21.97 -21.92
CA ARG A 381 -4.57 22.00 -23.25
C ARG A 381 -3.13 21.45 -23.23
N GLN A 382 -2.31 21.90 -22.29
CA GLN A 382 -0.93 21.40 -22.13
C GLN A 382 -0.90 19.89 -21.85
N THR A 383 -1.82 19.42 -21.01
CA THR A 383 -1.93 17.97 -20.73
C THR A 383 -2.34 17.22 -22.00
N ALA A 384 -3.36 17.68 -22.72
CA ALA A 384 -3.78 17.05 -23.97
C ALA A 384 -2.67 16.98 -25.03
N GLU A 385 -1.77 17.97 -25.09
CA GLU A 385 -0.58 17.96 -25.94
C GLU A 385 0.39 16.83 -25.56
N VAL A 386 0.71 16.70 -24.27
CA VAL A 386 1.59 15.62 -23.77
C VAL A 386 0.96 14.24 -23.99
N LEU A 387 -0.36 14.12 -23.84
CA LEU A 387 -1.07 12.87 -24.09
C LEU A 387 -1.04 12.49 -25.57
N ARG A 388 -1.20 13.46 -26.49
CA ARG A 388 -1.05 13.22 -27.94
C ARG A 388 0.38 12.78 -28.28
N GLU A 389 1.38 13.39 -27.64
CA GLU A 389 2.77 12.97 -27.77
C GLU A 389 2.95 11.51 -27.32
N ALA A 390 2.43 11.14 -26.14
CA ALA A 390 2.50 9.77 -25.63
C ALA A 390 1.85 8.75 -26.57
N VAL A 391 0.70 9.10 -27.18
CA VAL A 391 0.06 8.27 -28.21
C VAL A 391 0.98 8.04 -29.40
N SER A 392 1.68 9.08 -29.88
CA SER A 392 2.60 8.97 -31.00
C SER A 392 3.83 8.10 -30.71
N LEU A 393 4.27 8.06 -29.45
CA LEU A 393 5.39 7.23 -28.99
C LEU A 393 4.99 5.76 -28.82
N GLY A 394 3.72 5.48 -28.54
CA GLY A 394 3.22 4.14 -28.25
C GLY A 394 3.65 3.60 -26.88
N PRO A 395 3.21 2.38 -26.52
CA PRO A 395 3.58 1.74 -25.25
C PRO A 395 5.07 1.36 -25.24
N ARG A 396 5.69 1.42 -24.06
CA ARG A 396 7.12 1.10 -23.90
C ARG A 396 7.45 -0.37 -24.12
N ASN A 397 6.54 -1.28 -23.78
CA ASN A 397 6.79 -2.72 -23.80
C ASN A 397 5.65 -3.50 -24.51
N PRO A 398 5.50 -3.36 -25.84
CA PRO A 398 4.33 -3.85 -26.59
C PRO A 398 4.23 -5.37 -26.72
N MET A 399 5.26 -6.15 -26.33
CA MET A 399 5.28 -7.60 -26.50
C MET A 399 4.79 -8.41 -25.29
N ARG A 400 4.43 -7.76 -24.18
CA ARG A 400 3.87 -8.47 -23.02
C ARG A 400 2.44 -8.90 -23.33
N ARG A 401 2.25 -10.19 -23.68
CA ARG A 401 0.91 -10.77 -23.76
C ARG A 401 0.24 -10.66 -22.37
N PRO A 402 -1.00 -10.14 -22.28
CA PRO A 402 -1.72 -10.13 -21.01
C PRO A 402 -1.80 -11.55 -20.47
N SER A 403 -1.45 -11.75 -19.20
CA SER A 403 -1.62 -13.05 -18.57
C SER A 403 -3.11 -13.38 -18.60
N THR A 404 -3.53 -14.40 -19.34
CA THR A 404 -4.95 -14.68 -19.60
C THR A 404 -5.72 -15.15 -18.37
N THR A 405 -5.10 -15.21 -17.19
CA THR A 405 -5.73 -15.81 -16.02
C THR A 405 -5.83 -14.87 -14.84
N THR A 406 -6.96 -14.97 -14.15
CA THR A 406 -7.27 -14.30 -12.90
C THR A 406 -7.27 -15.40 -11.84
N LEU A 407 -6.48 -15.24 -10.77
CA LEU A 407 -6.58 -16.12 -9.61
C LEU A 407 -8.02 -16.07 -9.07
N PRO A 408 -8.58 -17.19 -8.58
CA PRO A 408 -9.83 -17.14 -7.82
C PRO A 408 -9.62 -16.21 -6.62
N ARG A 409 -10.53 -15.24 -6.42
CA ARG A 409 -10.54 -14.46 -5.18
C ARG A 409 -10.78 -15.42 -4.01
N ALA A 410 -10.03 -15.27 -2.93
CA ALA A 410 -10.16 -16.11 -1.75
C ALA A 410 -11.62 -16.08 -1.24
N ARG A 411 -12.30 -17.23 -1.25
CA ARG A 411 -13.62 -17.38 -0.63
C ARG A 411 -13.43 -17.91 0.78
N LEU A 412 -13.78 -17.10 1.77
CA LEU A 412 -13.51 -17.40 3.18
C LEU A 412 -14.66 -18.13 3.89
N SER A 413 -15.75 -18.44 3.20
CA SER A 413 -16.96 -19.02 3.80
C SER A 413 -16.68 -20.31 4.56
N HIS A 414 -15.90 -21.23 3.97
CA HIS A 414 -15.53 -22.47 4.64
C HIS A 414 -14.57 -22.25 5.81
N LEU A 415 -13.57 -21.37 5.67
CA LEU A 415 -12.68 -20.97 6.77
C LEU A 415 -13.48 -20.45 7.97
N LEU A 416 -14.45 -19.55 7.72
CA LEU A 416 -15.32 -19.00 8.76
C LEU A 416 -16.25 -20.06 9.39
N THR A 417 -16.49 -21.17 8.71
CA THR A 417 -17.28 -22.30 9.25
C THR A 417 -16.44 -23.14 10.22
N LEU A 418 -15.13 -23.29 9.96
CA LEU A 418 -14.21 -24.06 10.80
C LEU A 418 -13.69 -23.28 12.02
N VAL A 419 -13.62 -21.95 11.93
CA VAL A 419 -13.09 -21.07 12.98
C VAL A 419 -14.17 -20.67 13.99
N ASP A 420 -13.84 -20.77 15.28
CA ASP A 420 -14.71 -20.34 16.38
C ASP A 420 -13.98 -19.43 17.40
N ASP A 421 -14.52 -19.31 18.63
CA ASP A 421 -13.95 -18.47 19.68
C ASP A 421 -12.73 -19.09 20.40
N VAL A 422 -12.33 -20.31 20.02
CA VAL A 422 -11.15 -21.02 20.54
C VAL A 422 -10.02 -21.03 19.51
N GLY A 423 -10.33 -21.43 18.28
CA GLY A 423 -9.34 -21.67 17.24
C GLY A 423 -10.00 -22.16 15.95
N ILE A 424 -9.43 -23.21 15.34
CA ILE A 424 -9.99 -23.87 14.15
C ILE A 424 -10.15 -25.37 14.38
N VAL A 425 -11.32 -25.91 14.05
CA VAL A 425 -11.63 -27.34 14.19
C VAL A 425 -10.83 -28.16 13.17
N GLN A 426 -10.11 -29.21 13.62
CA GLN A 426 -9.13 -29.94 12.80
C GLN A 426 -9.74 -30.60 11.56
N HIS A 427 -10.85 -31.32 11.72
CA HIS A 427 -11.44 -32.17 10.67
C HIS A 427 -12.86 -31.72 10.29
N ALA A 428 -13.32 -32.18 9.14
CA ALA A 428 -14.69 -31.99 8.67
C ALA A 428 -15.18 -33.22 7.88
N ASP A 429 -16.46 -33.55 8.00
CA ASP A 429 -17.15 -34.48 7.09
C ASP A 429 -17.76 -33.66 5.94
N GLY A 430 -17.11 -33.71 4.78
CA GLY A 430 -17.34 -32.74 3.72
C GLY A 430 -17.11 -31.31 4.23
N ILE A 431 -18.17 -30.52 4.32
CA ILE A 431 -18.13 -29.12 4.81
C ILE A 431 -18.49 -28.96 6.29
N VAL A 432 -18.92 -30.04 6.96
CA VAL A 432 -19.44 -29.96 8.33
C VAL A 432 -18.29 -30.18 9.31
N PRO A 433 -17.96 -29.19 10.18
CA PRO A 433 -16.86 -29.34 11.14
C PRO A 433 -17.08 -30.54 12.08
N ASP A 434 -16.09 -31.43 12.16
CA ASP A 434 -16.10 -32.55 13.09
C ASP A 434 -15.64 -32.07 14.48
N ARG A 435 -16.60 -31.65 15.29
CA ARG A 435 -16.30 -31.19 16.65
C ARG A 435 -15.63 -32.26 17.52
N ALA A 436 -15.77 -33.55 17.21
CA ALA A 436 -15.11 -34.59 17.99
C ALA A 436 -13.57 -34.55 17.84
N SER A 437 -13.06 -34.01 16.73
CA SER A 437 -11.62 -33.85 16.53
C SER A 437 -11.00 -32.78 17.43
N GLY A 438 -11.80 -31.82 17.91
CA GLY A 438 -11.28 -30.66 18.64
C GLY A 438 -10.34 -29.81 17.78
N TYR A 439 -9.27 -29.32 18.40
CA TYR A 439 -8.31 -28.36 17.84
C TYR A 439 -6.89 -28.91 17.96
N CYS A 440 -6.00 -28.48 17.04
CA CYS A 440 -4.58 -28.67 17.22
C CYS A 440 -3.77 -27.39 17.10
N THR A 441 -2.64 -27.36 17.81
CA THR A 441 -1.69 -26.26 17.77
C THR A 441 -1.10 -26.05 16.38
N ASP A 442 -0.87 -27.14 15.63
CA ASP A 442 -0.40 -27.09 14.23
C ASP A 442 -1.32 -26.24 13.33
N ASP A 443 -2.63 -26.50 13.35
CA ASP A 443 -3.60 -25.80 12.51
C ASP A 443 -3.84 -24.37 13.00
N VAL A 444 -3.81 -24.13 14.31
CA VAL A 444 -3.91 -22.78 14.86
C VAL A 444 -2.70 -21.92 14.49
N ALA A 445 -1.49 -22.50 14.44
CA ALA A 445 -0.31 -21.80 13.97
C ALA A 445 -0.44 -21.40 12.48
N ARG A 446 -0.95 -22.30 11.63
CA ARG A 446 -1.25 -21.98 10.22
C ARG A 446 -2.35 -20.93 10.09
N LEU A 447 -3.40 -21.01 10.91
CA LEU A 447 -4.46 -20.01 10.97
C LEU A 447 -3.90 -18.61 11.27
N ALA A 448 -2.93 -18.49 12.17
CA ALA A 448 -2.28 -17.22 12.46
C ALA A 448 -1.59 -16.63 11.21
N ILE A 449 -0.87 -17.45 10.44
CA ILE A 449 -0.21 -17.01 9.19
C ILE A 449 -1.26 -16.56 8.16
N VAL A 450 -2.32 -17.36 7.95
CA VAL A 450 -3.40 -17.04 7.02
C VAL A 450 -4.16 -15.78 7.45
N ALA A 451 -4.52 -15.65 8.73
CA ALA A 451 -5.21 -14.47 9.25
C ALA A 451 -4.37 -13.20 9.12
N LEU A 452 -3.04 -13.30 9.33
CA LEU A 452 -2.12 -12.20 9.09
C LEU A 452 -2.09 -11.79 7.61
N GLY A 453 -2.00 -12.76 6.69
CA GLY A 453 -2.05 -12.49 5.26
C GLY A 453 -3.38 -11.86 4.81
N LEU A 454 -4.51 -12.42 5.24
CA LEU A 454 -5.84 -11.90 4.94
C LEU A 454 -6.04 -10.48 5.48
N ARG A 455 -5.58 -10.19 6.70
CA ARG A 455 -5.61 -8.83 7.27
C ARG A 455 -4.82 -7.84 6.41
N ARG A 456 -3.65 -8.24 5.90
CA ARG A 456 -2.83 -7.38 5.03
C ARG A 456 -3.48 -7.09 3.69
N THR A 457 -4.19 -8.07 3.13
CA THR A 457 -4.80 -7.95 1.80
C THR A 457 -6.18 -7.29 1.85
N THR A 458 -6.96 -7.48 2.93
CA THR A 458 -8.36 -7.00 3.02
C THR A 458 -8.54 -5.81 3.96
N GLY A 459 -7.68 -5.65 4.97
CA GLY A 459 -7.84 -4.64 6.02
C GLY A 459 -9.01 -4.88 7.00
N GLU A 460 -9.70 -6.03 6.92
CA GLU A 460 -10.85 -6.32 7.78
C GLU A 460 -10.47 -6.61 9.24
N GLU A 461 -11.21 -6.00 10.17
CA GLU A 461 -11.03 -6.19 11.62
C GLU A 461 -11.33 -7.63 12.08
N SER A 462 -12.17 -8.35 11.34
CA SER A 462 -12.49 -9.76 11.58
C SER A 462 -11.23 -10.63 11.63
N HIS A 463 -10.28 -10.40 10.72
CA HIS A 463 -9.02 -11.14 10.66
C HIS A 463 -8.04 -10.72 11.75
N ALA A 464 -8.06 -9.46 12.19
CA ALA A 464 -7.28 -9.03 13.36
C ALA A 464 -7.74 -9.76 14.63
N ARG A 465 -9.06 -9.97 14.79
CA ARG A 465 -9.61 -10.78 15.87
C ARG A 465 -9.19 -12.24 15.77
N THR A 466 -9.29 -12.87 14.59
CA THR A 466 -8.83 -14.26 14.39
C THR A 466 -7.35 -14.42 14.72
N LEU A 467 -6.51 -13.47 14.32
CA LEU A 467 -5.08 -13.47 14.64
C LEU A 467 -4.83 -13.38 16.14
N ALA A 468 -5.55 -12.52 16.85
CA ALA A 468 -5.45 -12.40 18.31
C ALA A 468 -5.86 -13.69 19.03
N LEU A 469 -6.93 -14.36 18.56
CA LEU A 469 -7.37 -15.66 19.08
C LEU A 469 -6.30 -16.74 18.87
N ALA A 470 -5.72 -16.81 17.67
CA ALA A 470 -4.67 -17.77 17.38
C ALA A 470 -3.45 -17.57 18.31
N VAL A 471 -2.98 -16.33 18.48
CA VAL A 471 -1.87 -16.03 19.42
C VAL A 471 -2.23 -16.39 20.86
N ALA A 472 -3.47 -16.16 21.30
CA ALA A 472 -3.91 -16.55 22.64
C ALA A 472 -3.87 -18.07 22.85
N PHE A 473 -4.31 -18.84 21.84
CA PHE A 473 -4.24 -20.31 21.88
C PHE A 473 -2.78 -20.79 21.91
N LEU A 474 -1.89 -20.26 21.06
CA LEU A 474 -0.47 -20.63 21.04
C LEU A 474 0.21 -20.36 22.39
N ARG A 475 -0.14 -19.23 23.04
CA ARG A 475 0.32 -18.93 24.40
C ARG A 475 -0.25 -19.89 25.45
N HIS A 476 -1.48 -20.34 25.28
CA HIS A 476 -2.09 -21.31 26.18
C HIS A 476 -1.48 -22.70 26.06
N ALA A 477 -1.04 -23.09 24.85
CA ALA A 477 -0.41 -24.38 24.57
C ALA A 477 1.00 -24.51 25.15
N TRP A 478 1.71 -23.40 25.35
CA TRP A 478 3.10 -23.38 25.84
C TRP A 478 3.19 -23.63 27.36
N SER A 479 4.02 -24.61 27.75
CA SER A 479 4.34 -24.90 29.15
C SER A 479 5.83 -24.58 29.44
N PRO A 480 6.13 -23.44 30.07
CA PRO A 480 7.51 -23.08 30.45
C PRO A 480 8.14 -24.07 31.42
N ALA A 481 7.34 -24.65 32.32
CA ALA A 481 7.82 -25.59 33.35
C ALA A 481 8.33 -26.90 32.74
N GLU A 482 7.68 -27.37 31.68
CA GLU A 482 8.00 -28.63 31.01
C GLU A 482 8.85 -28.44 29.74
N ARG A 483 9.11 -27.18 29.36
CA ARG A 483 9.84 -26.82 28.13
C ARG A 483 9.24 -27.46 26.87
N GLY A 484 7.91 -27.53 26.81
CA GLY A 484 7.16 -28.19 25.73
C GLY A 484 5.82 -27.54 25.44
N MET A 485 5.13 -28.01 24.40
CA MET A 485 3.80 -27.56 24.02
C MET A 485 2.80 -28.71 23.94
N HIS A 486 1.59 -28.44 24.40
CA HIS A 486 0.44 -29.26 24.05
C HIS A 486 0.13 -29.09 22.56
N ASN A 487 -0.29 -30.17 21.91
CA ASN A 487 -0.78 -30.12 20.54
C ASN A 487 -2.29 -30.31 20.46
N PHE A 488 -2.90 -31.16 21.28
CA PHE A 488 -4.30 -31.57 21.07
C PHE A 488 -5.24 -31.06 22.16
N LEU A 489 -6.18 -30.20 21.77
CA LEU A 489 -7.23 -29.69 22.66
C LEU A 489 -8.59 -30.25 22.25
N SER A 490 -9.29 -30.88 23.17
CA SER A 490 -10.66 -31.34 22.95
C SER A 490 -11.64 -30.18 22.74
N TYR A 491 -12.82 -30.48 22.18
CA TYR A 491 -13.87 -29.48 21.99
C TYR A 491 -14.44 -28.93 23.30
N ASP A 492 -14.39 -29.71 24.39
CA ASP A 492 -14.70 -29.25 25.75
C ASP A 492 -13.51 -28.57 26.46
N ARG A 493 -12.48 -28.19 25.68
CA ARG A 493 -11.33 -27.36 26.09
C ARG A 493 -10.45 -28.02 27.15
N ARG A 494 -10.15 -29.30 26.97
CA ARG A 494 -9.20 -30.07 27.79
C ARG A 494 -8.03 -30.53 26.94
N TRP A 495 -6.82 -30.33 27.43
CA TRP A 495 -5.63 -30.89 26.78
C TRP A 495 -5.70 -32.42 26.82
N LEU A 496 -5.49 -33.04 25.66
CA LEU A 496 -5.54 -34.49 25.47
C LEU A 496 -4.16 -35.14 25.48
N ASP A 497 -3.11 -34.32 25.45
CA ASP A 497 -1.72 -34.71 25.47
C ASP A 497 -0.95 -33.95 26.56
N GLU A 498 0.26 -34.42 26.87
CA GLU A 498 1.21 -33.74 27.75
C GLU A 498 2.12 -32.81 26.93
N PRO A 499 2.68 -31.74 27.52
CA PRO A 499 3.61 -30.85 26.84
C PRO A 499 4.80 -31.62 26.24
N GLN A 500 5.00 -31.45 24.94
CA GLN A 500 6.07 -32.14 24.21
C GLN A 500 6.67 -31.25 23.12
N VAL A 501 7.83 -31.68 22.63
CA VAL A 501 8.53 -31.05 21.51
C VAL A 501 8.15 -31.80 20.24
N GLY A 502 7.72 -31.05 19.22
CA GLY A 502 7.34 -31.60 17.92
C GLY A 502 7.18 -30.49 16.88
N ASP A 503 6.60 -30.83 15.73
CA ASP A 503 6.43 -29.88 14.63
C ASP A 503 5.55 -28.68 15.00
N HIS A 504 4.57 -28.87 15.90
CA HIS A 504 3.72 -27.81 16.44
C HIS A 504 4.52 -26.69 17.14
N LEU A 505 5.65 -27.02 17.78
CA LEU A 505 6.59 -26.03 18.33
C LEU A 505 7.24 -25.20 17.21
N GLY A 506 7.71 -25.86 16.15
CA GLY A 506 8.32 -25.21 14.99
C GLY A 506 7.34 -24.34 14.23
N ARG A 507 6.10 -24.82 14.01
CA ARG A 507 5.03 -24.05 13.37
C ARG A 507 4.60 -22.85 14.20
N THR A 508 4.58 -22.99 15.52
CA THR A 508 4.34 -21.86 16.44
C THR A 508 5.42 -20.80 16.27
N ALA A 509 6.70 -21.19 16.28
CA ALA A 509 7.80 -20.26 16.03
C ALA A 509 7.69 -19.59 14.65
N TRP A 510 7.24 -20.32 13.64
CA TRP A 510 6.95 -19.78 12.32
C TRP A 510 5.90 -18.67 12.36
N ALA A 511 4.72 -18.98 12.90
CA ALA A 511 3.61 -18.03 13.01
C ALA A 511 4.00 -16.77 13.78
N LEU A 512 4.66 -16.92 14.93
CA LEU A 512 5.11 -15.77 15.73
C LEU A 512 6.16 -14.94 15.01
N GLY A 513 7.07 -15.60 14.27
CA GLY A 513 8.09 -14.92 13.49
C GLY A 513 7.53 -14.06 12.36
N GLU A 514 6.49 -14.52 11.68
CA GLU A 514 5.75 -13.74 10.67
C GLU A 514 5.11 -12.49 11.30
N ILE A 515 4.51 -12.61 12.49
CA ILE A 515 3.92 -11.48 13.21
C ILE A 515 5.00 -10.49 13.67
N VAL A 516 6.12 -10.99 14.20
CA VAL A 516 7.23 -10.14 14.69
C VAL A 516 7.96 -9.42 13.55
N GLY A 517 7.97 -10.00 12.35
CA GLY A 517 8.58 -9.43 11.15
C GLY A 517 7.69 -8.44 10.38
N MET A 518 6.49 -8.10 10.87
CA MET A 518 5.53 -7.24 10.17
C MET A 518 5.80 -5.74 10.36
N GLU A 519 5.45 -4.93 9.36
CA GLU A 519 5.43 -3.45 9.44
C GLU A 519 4.08 -2.90 8.92
N PRO A 520 3.43 -1.91 9.60
CA PRO A 520 3.77 -1.35 10.91
C PRO A 520 3.43 -2.30 12.08
N PRO A 521 4.00 -2.08 13.29
CA PRO A 521 3.73 -2.87 14.48
C PRO A 521 2.24 -2.98 14.83
N SER A 522 1.80 -4.20 15.19
CA SER A 522 0.44 -4.44 15.71
C SER A 522 0.44 -4.58 17.23
N ALA A 523 -0.74 -4.44 17.87
CA ALA A 523 -0.90 -4.70 19.31
C ALA A 523 -0.54 -6.15 19.72
N LEU A 524 -0.41 -7.07 18.76
CA LEU A 524 0.00 -8.45 18.99
C LEU A 524 1.53 -8.64 18.94
N LEU A 525 2.30 -7.59 18.63
CA LEU A 525 3.75 -7.68 18.50
C LEU A 525 4.41 -8.13 19.81
N GLU A 526 4.13 -7.46 20.93
CA GLU A 526 4.77 -7.77 22.21
C GLU A 526 4.40 -9.17 22.71
N PRO A 527 3.11 -9.58 22.78
CA PRO A 527 2.76 -10.93 23.21
C PRO A 527 3.35 -12.04 22.33
N SER A 528 3.52 -11.77 21.02
CA SER A 528 4.09 -12.74 20.08
C SER A 528 5.61 -12.81 20.21
N ARG A 529 6.26 -11.65 20.38
CA ARG A 529 7.71 -11.54 20.64
C ARG A 529 8.09 -12.27 21.91
N ASP A 530 7.38 -12.04 23.00
CA ASP A 530 7.68 -12.65 24.29
C ASP A 530 7.63 -14.17 24.20
N LEU A 531 6.56 -14.72 23.61
CA LEU A 531 6.45 -16.16 23.41
C LEU A 531 7.57 -16.68 22.50
N LEU A 532 7.86 -16.01 21.38
CA LEU A 532 8.93 -16.44 20.47
C LEU A 532 10.29 -16.50 21.18
N VAL A 533 10.59 -15.52 22.04
CA VAL A 533 11.82 -15.49 22.86
C VAL A 533 11.86 -16.66 23.83
N ASP A 534 10.74 -16.99 24.48
CA ASP A 534 10.63 -18.15 25.38
C ASP A 534 10.87 -19.48 24.66
N LEU A 535 10.53 -19.59 23.37
CA LEU A 535 10.76 -20.80 22.58
C LEU A 535 12.23 -20.98 22.18
N LEU A 536 13.02 -19.90 22.03
CA LEU A 536 14.38 -19.95 21.46
C LEU A 536 15.31 -21.01 22.07
N PRO A 537 15.38 -21.20 23.41
CA PRO A 537 16.27 -22.20 24.00
C PRO A 537 15.89 -23.63 23.59
N VAL A 538 14.60 -23.93 23.48
CA VAL A 538 14.12 -25.26 23.05
C VAL A 538 14.32 -25.44 21.55
N LEU A 539 14.12 -24.37 20.75
CA LEU A 539 14.35 -24.40 19.31
C LEU A 539 15.83 -24.69 18.96
N ALA A 540 16.78 -24.14 19.73
CA ALA A 540 18.22 -24.37 19.50
C ALA A 540 18.63 -25.86 19.60
N GLU A 541 17.93 -26.62 20.43
CA GLU A 541 18.18 -28.04 20.71
C GLU A 541 17.58 -28.98 19.64
N GLN A 542 16.74 -28.47 18.71
CA GLN A 542 15.96 -29.30 17.79
C GLN A 542 16.80 -30.11 16.81
N GLN A 543 16.37 -31.35 16.59
CA GLN A 543 17.02 -32.29 15.69
C GLN A 543 16.10 -32.79 14.56
N SER A 544 14.80 -32.53 14.58
CA SER A 544 13.91 -32.92 13.47
C SER A 544 14.08 -31.95 12.30
N PRO A 545 14.35 -32.42 11.06
CA PRO A 545 14.46 -31.53 9.89
C PRO A 545 13.24 -30.63 9.68
N ARG A 546 12.01 -31.15 9.89
CA ARG A 546 10.78 -30.37 9.70
C ARG A 546 10.61 -29.32 10.80
N THR A 547 10.76 -29.72 12.06
CA THR A 547 10.70 -28.78 13.19
C THR A 547 11.74 -27.66 13.05
N MET A 548 12.97 -27.99 12.64
CA MET A 548 14.02 -27.00 12.33
C MET A 548 13.60 -26.08 11.20
N ALA A 549 13.11 -26.63 10.07
CA ALA A 549 12.69 -25.85 8.92
C ALA A 549 11.56 -24.86 9.27
N PHE A 550 10.52 -25.28 9.99
CA PHE A 550 9.45 -24.38 10.43
C PHE A 550 9.98 -23.26 11.33
N ALA A 551 10.82 -23.59 12.31
CA ALA A 551 11.42 -22.60 13.19
C ALA A 551 12.29 -21.59 12.40
N MET A 552 13.10 -22.08 11.48
CA MET A 552 13.95 -21.25 10.62
C MET A 552 13.11 -20.26 9.78
N LEU A 553 11.96 -20.67 9.24
CA LEU A 553 11.08 -19.78 8.47
C LEU A 553 10.61 -18.59 9.31
N GLY A 554 10.14 -18.85 10.54
CA GLY A 554 9.75 -17.77 11.47
C GLY A 554 10.92 -16.88 11.87
N LEU A 555 12.04 -17.49 12.25
CA LEU A 555 13.22 -16.76 12.69
C LEU A 555 13.83 -15.93 11.56
N ALA A 556 13.77 -16.38 10.31
CA ALA A 556 14.23 -15.60 9.15
C ALA A 556 13.38 -14.33 8.92
N ARG A 557 12.13 -14.30 9.37
CA ARG A 557 11.29 -13.10 9.35
C ARG A 557 11.56 -12.20 10.57
N ALA A 558 11.65 -12.80 11.76
CA ALA A 558 11.92 -12.09 13.01
C ALA A 558 13.35 -11.53 13.12
N CYS A 559 14.31 -12.09 12.38
CA CYS A 559 15.71 -11.68 12.43
C CYS A 559 15.91 -10.22 12.01
N ARG A 560 15.02 -9.67 11.18
CA ARG A 560 15.03 -8.24 10.79
C ARG A 560 14.85 -7.33 12.00
N SER A 561 14.14 -7.82 13.02
CA SER A 561 13.92 -7.19 14.32
C SER A 561 14.97 -7.60 15.36
N GLY A 562 16.04 -8.32 14.96
CA GLY A 562 17.16 -8.74 15.80
C GLY A 562 16.92 -9.99 16.66
N ILE A 563 15.75 -10.63 16.57
CA ILE A 563 15.37 -11.77 17.44
C ILE A 563 15.83 -13.10 16.84
N GLY A 564 16.45 -13.95 17.67
CA GLY A 564 16.74 -15.36 17.35
C GLY A 564 17.75 -15.60 16.21
N ARG A 565 18.54 -14.58 15.84
CA ARG A 565 19.50 -14.66 14.72
C ARG A 565 20.56 -15.76 14.90
N ASP A 566 21.06 -15.95 16.11
CA ASP A 566 22.07 -16.98 16.39
C ASP A 566 21.46 -18.39 16.30
N VAL A 567 20.26 -18.57 16.85
CA VAL A 567 19.51 -19.83 16.72
C VAL A 567 19.21 -20.15 15.24
N LEU A 568 18.82 -19.14 14.44
CA LEU A 568 18.61 -19.31 13.00
C LEU A 568 19.87 -19.81 12.30
N ARG A 569 21.04 -19.24 12.61
CA ARG A 569 22.32 -19.66 12.04
C ARG A 569 22.63 -21.11 12.41
N ASP A 570 22.55 -21.45 13.68
CA ASP A 570 22.86 -22.81 14.17
C ASP A 570 21.94 -23.88 13.53
N LEU A 571 20.65 -23.57 13.38
CA LEU A 571 19.70 -24.46 12.71
C LEU A 571 19.96 -24.58 11.21
N ALA A 572 20.28 -23.48 10.54
CA ALA A 572 20.59 -23.46 9.12
C ALA A 572 21.86 -24.25 8.80
N GLU A 573 22.93 -24.06 9.57
CA GLU A 573 24.17 -24.82 9.45
C GLU A 573 23.92 -26.32 9.67
N ARG A 574 23.14 -26.68 10.71
CA ARG A 574 22.79 -28.08 11.00
C ARG A 574 21.99 -28.74 9.89
N LEU A 575 21.02 -28.05 9.30
CA LEU A 575 20.22 -28.56 8.18
C LEU A 575 21.08 -28.69 6.91
N ALA A 576 21.91 -27.69 6.61
CA ALA A 576 22.82 -27.72 5.47
C ALA A 576 23.86 -28.84 5.59
N ASP A 577 24.42 -29.07 6.79
CA ASP A 577 25.36 -30.16 7.05
C ASP A 577 24.73 -31.54 6.83
N ARG A 578 23.49 -31.74 7.30
CA ARG A 578 22.75 -32.97 7.02
C ARG A 578 22.53 -33.17 5.53
N GLN A 579 22.19 -32.12 4.81
CA GLN A 579 22.05 -32.19 3.37
C GLN A 579 23.34 -32.55 2.65
N ARG A 580 24.44 -31.89 2.98
CA ARG A 580 25.75 -32.19 2.41
C ARG A 580 26.21 -33.61 2.74
N ALA A 581 25.94 -34.09 3.95
CA ALA A 581 26.32 -35.43 4.38
C ALA A 581 25.53 -36.54 3.67
N ASN A 582 24.26 -36.27 3.33
CA ASN A 582 23.37 -37.27 2.74
C ASN A 582 23.32 -37.23 1.20
N ALA A 583 23.65 -36.08 0.60
CA ALA A 583 23.58 -35.87 -0.83
C ALA A 583 24.54 -36.77 -1.64
N SER A 584 24.10 -37.15 -2.83
CA SER A 584 24.87 -37.88 -3.85
C SER A 584 24.49 -37.38 -5.25
N ALA A 585 25.12 -37.92 -6.29
CA ALA A 585 24.86 -37.52 -7.68
C ALA A 585 23.37 -37.60 -8.08
N ASP A 586 22.65 -38.65 -7.61
CA ASP A 586 21.25 -38.90 -7.99
C ASP A 586 20.25 -38.60 -6.87
N TRP A 587 20.72 -38.12 -5.71
CA TRP A 587 19.90 -37.86 -4.53
C TRP A 587 20.41 -36.62 -3.81
N HIS A 588 19.81 -35.47 -4.05
CA HIS A 588 20.23 -34.18 -3.46
C HIS A 588 19.25 -33.74 -2.37
N TRP A 589 19.20 -34.52 -1.29
CA TRP A 589 18.23 -34.35 -0.20
C TRP A 589 18.83 -34.63 1.17
N ALA A 590 18.28 -34.01 2.23
CA ALA A 590 18.79 -34.09 3.60
C ALA A 590 18.54 -35.41 4.34
N GLU A 591 17.72 -36.29 3.78
CA GLU A 591 17.31 -37.54 4.39
C GLU A 591 17.24 -38.65 3.33
N ASP A 592 17.26 -39.92 3.75
CA ASP A 592 17.05 -41.08 2.85
C ASP A 592 15.57 -41.29 2.47
N VAL A 593 14.69 -40.37 2.84
CA VAL A 593 13.25 -40.43 2.56
C VAL A 593 12.74 -39.04 2.16
N LEU A 594 11.82 -39.01 1.19
CA LEU A 594 10.90 -37.90 0.99
C LEU A 594 9.65 -38.21 1.81
N ALA A 595 9.37 -37.40 2.83
CA ALA A 595 8.24 -37.60 3.72
C ALA A 595 7.13 -36.59 3.36
N TYR A 596 6.76 -35.70 4.27
CA TYR A 596 5.78 -34.63 4.09
C TYR A 596 6.42 -33.25 4.30
N ASP A 597 5.73 -32.22 3.83
CA ASP A 597 6.12 -30.79 3.88
C ASP A 597 7.56 -30.59 3.36
N ASN A 598 7.96 -31.41 2.39
CA ASN A 598 9.36 -31.59 2.00
C ASN A 598 9.99 -30.28 1.53
N ALA A 599 9.23 -29.46 0.78
CA ALA A 599 9.70 -28.19 0.22
C ALA A 599 10.05 -27.14 1.30
N ARG A 600 9.68 -27.37 2.58
CA ARG A 600 10.06 -26.48 3.68
C ARG A 600 11.54 -26.53 4.00
N LEU A 601 12.21 -27.66 3.80
CA LEU A 601 13.65 -27.80 4.01
C LEU A 601 14.43 -26.82 3.11
N PRO A 602 14.28 -26.85 1.77
CA PRO A 602 14.97 -25.88 0.92
C PRO A 602 14.43 -24.46 1.09
N GLN A 603 13.13 -24.25 1.34
CA GLN A 603 12.59 -22.91 1.62
C GLN A 603 13.28 -22.27 2.83
N ALA A 604 13.45 -23.04 3.91
CA ALA A 604 14.08 -22.58 5.14
C ALA A 604 15.55 -22.19 4.92
N LEU A 605 16.30 -22.96 4.13
CA LEU A 605 17.68 -22.63 3.75
C LEU A 605 17.76 -21.31 2.95
N ILE A 606 16.86 -21.13 1.97
CA ILE A 606 16.80 -19.90 1.16
C ILE A 606 16.47 -18.70 2.05
N ALA A 607 15.42 -18.81 2.88
CA ALA A 607 14.99 -17.74 3.77
C ALA A 607 16.07 -17.37 4.81
N ALA A 608 16.71 -18.38 5.41
CA ALA A 608 17.80 -18.18 6.36
C ALA A 608 19.00 -17.52 5.69
N GLY A 609 19.44 -18.01 4.52
CA GLY A 609 20.55 -17.44 3.77
C GLY A 609 20.30 -15.99 3.36
N ALA A 610 19.09 -15.67 2.89
CA ALA A 610 18.70 -14.30 2.55
C ALA A 610 18.74 -13.37 3.77
N CYS A 611 18.19 -13.80 4.92
CA CYS A 611 18.25 -13.03 6.17
C CYS A 611 19.70 -12.85 6.68
N LEU A 612 20.50 -13.91 6.68
CA LEU A 612 21.85 -13.92 7.23
C LEU A 612 22.89 -13.30 6.28
N SER A 613 22.49 -12.98 5.04
CA SER A 613 23.37 -12.57 3.95
C SER A 613 24.41 -13.65 3.59
N ASP A 614 24.02 -14.92 3.70
CA ASP A 614 24.83 -16.09 3.38
C ASP A 614 24.40 -16.67 2.03
N GLN A 615 25.22 -16.40 1.00
CA GLN A 615 24.95 -16.86 -0.36
C GLN A 615 25.14 -18.37 -0.54
N GLU A 616 25.97 -19.03 0.26
CA GLU A 616 26.15 -20.48 0.16
C GLU A 616 24.88 -21.20 0.61
N LEU A 617 24.25 -20.74 1.69
CA LEU A 617 22.96 -21.26 2.16
C LEU A 617 21.84 -21.05 1.12
N VAL A 618 21.77 -19.86 0.49
CA VAL A 618 20.80 -19.60 -0.57
C VAL A 618 21.00 -20.58 -1.73
N GLN A 619 22.23 -20.76 -2.19
CA GLN A 619 22.52 -21.67 -3.32
C GLN A 619 22.24 -23.14 -2.96
N GLU A 620 22.53 -23.58 -1.74
CA GLU A 620 22.20 -24.94 -1.29
C GLU A 620 20.68 -25.19 -1.29
N GLY A 621 19.91 -24.23 -0.78
CA GLY A 621 18.45 -24.30 -0.80
C GLY A 621 17.88 -24.29 -2.22
N LEU A 622 18.40 -23.45 -3.12
CA LEU A 622 17.99 -23.42 -4.53
C LEU A 622 18.27 -24.75 -5.24
N ARG A 623 19.47 -25.32 -5.07
CA ARG A 623 19.82 -26.61 -5.69
C ARG A 623 18.91 -27.75 -5.25
N SER A 624 18.58 -27.82 -3.97
CA SER A 624 17.69 -28.86 -3.44
C SER A 624 16.23 -28.62 -3.77
N LEU A 625 15.78 -27.37 -3.87
CA LEU A 625 14.46 -27.05 -4.41
C LEU A 625 14.33 -27.44 -5.88
N ASP A 626 15.34 -27.17 -6.70
CA ASP A 626 15.37 -27.53 -8.11
C ASP A 626 15.32 -29.04 -8.32
N TRP A 627 16.13 -29.79 -7.55
CA TRP A 627 16.12 -31.24 -7.56
C TRP A 627 14.74 -31.79 -7.15
N TYR A 628 14.14 -31.27 -6.06
CA TYR A 628 12.83 -31.71 -5.61
C TYR A 628 11.73 -31.37 -6.62
N ALA A 629 11.73 -30.17 -7.20
CA ALA A 629 10.78 -29.79 -8.24
C ALA A 629 10.88 -30.69 -9.49
N ALA A 630 12.08 -31.16 -9.82
CA ALA A 630 12.27 -32.15 -10.89
C ALA A 630 11.68 -33.52 -10.52
N GLU A 631 11.86 -33.98 -9.27
CA GLU A 631 11.27 -35.23 -8.78
C GLU A 631 9.74 -35.23 -8.84
N LEU A 632 9.10 -34.07 -8.58
CA LEU A 632 7.65 -33.89 -8.66
C LEU A 632 7.12 -33.62 -10.07
N GLY A 633 8.01 -33.47 -11.06
CA GLY A 633 7.64 -33.20 -12.45
C GLY A 633 6.95 -31.84 -12.65
N VAL A 634 7.29 -30.81 -11.86
CA VAL A 634 6.62 -29.49 -11.89
C VAL A 634 6.66 -28.83 -13.28
N ASP A 635 7.75 -29.04 -14.02
CA ASP A 635 7.90 -28.52 -15.39
C ASP A 635 7.17 -29.37 -16.45
N GLY A 636 6.61 -30.51 -16.05
CA GLY A 636 5.85 -31.42 -16.89
C GLY A 636 4.38 -31.01 -17.09
N ARG A 637 3.57 -31.98 -17.54
CA ARG A 637 2.13 -31.78 -17.80
C ARG A 637 1.31 -31.70 -16.50
N HIS A 638 1.64 -32.56 -15.54
CA HIS A 638 0.98 -32.66 -14.24
C HIS A 638 2.04 -32.55 -13.14
N VAL A 639 1.66 -31.94 -12.01
CA VAL A 639 2.45 -31.99 -10.78
C VAL A 639 2.03 -33.24 -10.01
N ARG A 640 3.00 -34.05 -9.58
CA ARG A 640 2.76 -35.23 -8.74
C ARG A 640 3.52 -35.07 -7.44
N LEU A 641 2.79 -34.85 -6.35
CA LEU A 641 3.36 -34.71 -5.01
C LEU A 641 3.74 -36.09 -4.45
N ILE A 642 4.56 -36.08 -3.41
CA ILE A 642 4.86 -37.30 -2.65
C ILE A 642 3.62 -37.63 -1.81
N GLY A 643 3.18 -38.88 -1.85
CA GLY A 643 2.05 -39.34 -1.05
C GLY A 643 2.42 -39.45 0.43
N HIS A 644 1.42 -39.42 1.32
CA HIS A 644 1.63 -39.41 2.78
C HIS A 644 2.41 -40.62 3.35
N LEU A 645 2.56 -41.72 2.59
CA LEU A 645 3.39 -42.86 3.00
C LEU A 645 4.89 -42.64 2.71
N GLY A 646 5.23 -41.58 1.99
CA GLY A 646 6.59 -41.17 1.66
C GLY A 646 7.23 -42.01 0.56
N ARG A 647 8.49 -41.65 0.24
CA ARG A 647 9.32 -42.35 -0.75
C ARG A 647 10.74 -42.52 -0.23
N VAL A 648 11.18 -43.76 -0.08
CA VAL A 648 12.55 -44.10 0.36
C VAL A 648 13.51 -44.07 -0.82
N ARG A 649 14.74 -43.61 -0.57
CA ARG A 649 15.85 -43.59 -1.53
C ARG A 649 16.08 -44.97 -2.15
N GLY A 650 16.13 -45.01 -3.49
CA GLY A 650 16.28 -46.26 -4.25
C GLY A 650 15.03 -47.15 -4.29
N GLY A 651 13.93 -46.72 -3.67
CA GLY A 651 12.63 -47.38 -3.78
C GLY A 651 11.94 -47.14 -5.12
N SER A 652 10.73 -47.72 -5.28
CA SER A 652 9.90 -47.47 -6.47
C SER A 652 9.58 -45.98 -6.58
N ARG A 653 9.55 -45.46 -7.83
CA ARG A 653 9.10 -44.08 -8.10
C ARG A 653 7.58 -43.93 -8.05
N THR A 654 6.84 -45.03 -7.85
CA THR A 654 5.39 -44.99 -7.59
C THR A 654 5.17 -44.49 -6.17
N ASP A 655 4.78 -43.23 -6.02
CA ASP A 655 4.37 -42.71 -4.71
C ASP A 655 3.18 -43.50 -4.19
N GLU A 656 3.30 -44.00 -2.97
CA GLU A 656 2.23 -44.70 -2.26
C GLU A 656 1.47 -43.70 -1.36
N GLY A 657 0.16 -43.89 -1.25
CA GLY A 657 -0.72 -43.03 -0.46
C GLY A 657 -1.29 -41.84 -1.25
N GLU A 658 -2.02 -41.00 -0.52
CA GLU A 658 -2.68 -39.78 -1.04
C GLU A 658 -1.71 -38.59 -1.07
N GLU A 659 -1.75 -37.80 -2.14
CA GLU A 659 -1.07 -36.51 -2.25
C GLU A 659 -1.81 -35.47 -1.40
N GLN A 660 -1.09 -34.67 -0.60
CA GLN A 660 -1.70 -33.76 0.37
C GLN A 660 -1.60 -32.27 -0.03
N PRO A 661 -2.66 -31.46 0.21
CA PRO A 661 -2.64 -30.00 0.06
C PRO A 661 -1.45 -29.28 0.69
N LEU A 662 -0.98 -29.76 1.85
CA LEU A 662 0.13 -29.13 2.57
C LEU A 662 1.42 -29.13 1.72
N ASP A 663 1.68 -30.21 0.98
CA ASP A 663 2.87 -30.36 0.15
C ASP A 663 2.80 -29.44 -1.08
N ALA A 664 1.61 -29.24 -1.64
CA ALA A 664 1.38 -28.27 -2.71
C ALA A 664 1.67 -26.84 -2.20
N ALA A 665 1.14 -26.49 -1.04
CA ALA A 665 1.37 -25.17 -0.44
C ALA A 665 2.86 -24.93 -0.13
N ALA A 666 3.54 -25.94 0.42
CA ALA A 666 4.97 -25.92 0.67
C ALA A 666 5.78 -25.64 -0.59
N LEU A 667 5.44 -26.31 -1.69
CA LEU A 667 6.12 -26.12 -2.96
C LEU A 667 5.87 -24.71 -3.53
N VAL A 668 4.64 -24.20 -3.44
CA VAL A 668 4.30 -22.84 -3.87
C VAL A 668 5.15 -21.82 -3.12
N GLU A 669 5.15 -21.88 -1.79
CA GLU A 669 5.87 -20.93 -0.95
C GLU A 669 7.38 -21.03 -1.11
N ALA A 670 7.93 -22.24 -1.25
CA ALA A 670 9.35 -22.45 -1.53
C ALA A 670 9.78 -21.81 -2.85
N GLN A 671 8.97 -21.96 -3.90
CA GLN A 671 9.25 -21.34 -5.20
C GLN A 671 9.06 -19.81 -5.17
N VAL A 672 8.12 -19.29 -4.37
CA VAL A 672 8.00 -17.85 -4.13
C VAL A 672 9.24 -17.30 -3.41
N GLU A 673 9.73 -18.00 -2.38
CA GLU A 673 10.96 -17.61 -1.66
C GLU A 673 12.17 -17.63 -2.61
N ALA A 674 12.29 -18.67 -3.43
CA ALA A 674 13.34 -18.79 -4.43
C ALA A 674 13.29 -17.65 -5.44
N PHE A 675 12.10 -17.31 -5.96
CA PHE A 675 11.93 -16.18 -6.88
C PHE A 675 12.32 -14.85 -6.22
N ALA A 676 11.95 -14.64 -4.96
CA ALA A 676 12.31 -13.44 -4.21
C ALA A 676 13.83 -13.33 -3.99
N ALA A 677 14.52 -14.45 -3.75
CA ALA A 677 15.96 -14.49 -3.49
C ALA A 677 16.82 -14.42 -4.76
N SER A 678 16.40 -15.04 -5.87
CA SER A 678 17.20 -15.17 -7.09
C SER A 678 16.79 -14.23 -8.22
N HIS A 679 15.56 -13.71 -8.20
CA HIS A 679 14.93 -13.00 -9.32
C HIS A 679 14.86 -13.80 -10.64
N ASP A 680 14.97 -15.13 -10.59
CA ASP A 680 14.79 -15.99 -11.76
C ASP A 680 13.31 -16.35 -11.97
N ASP A 681 12.75 -15.91 -13.10
CA ASP A 681 11.38 -16.17 -13.51
C ASP A 681 11.01 -17.66 -13.60
N VAL A 682 11.99 -18.59 -13.63
CA VAL A 682 11.72 -20.03 -13.56
C VAL A 682 10.99 -20.40 -12.28
N HIS A 683 11.38 -19.83 -11.14
CA HIS A 683 10.76 -20.10 -9.85
C HIS A 683 9.36 -19.48 -9.79
N ALA A 684 9.17 -18.30 -10.34
CA ALA A 684 7.84 -17.70 -10.49
C ALA A 684 6.88 -18.59 -11.28
N ARG A 685 7.34 -19.17 -12.40
CA ARG A 685 6.54 -20.12 -13.20
C ARG A 685 6.24 -21.40 -12.43
N ARG A 686 7.22 -21.94 -11.69
CA ARG A 686 7.04 -23.17 -10.89
C ARG A 686 6.12 -22.96 -9.70
N ALA A 687 6.18 -21.81 -9.04
CA ALA A 687 5.23 -21.43 -7.97
C ALA A 687 3.79 -21.46 -8.47
N VAL A 688 3.56 -20.86 -9.65
CA VAL A 688 2.26 -20.88 -10.32
C VAL A 688 1.83 -22.31 -10.64
N ARG A 689 2.68 -23.12 -11.27
CA ARG A 689 2.35 -24.51 -11.64
C ARG A 689 2.08 -25.40 -10.42
N ALA A 690 2.82 -25.19 -9.33
CA ALA A 690 2.58 -25.87 -8.07
C ALA A 690 1.19 -25.53 -7.52
N PHE A 691 0.77 -24.26 -7.59
CA PHE A 691 -0.57 -23.85 -7.16
C PHE A 691 -1.67 -24.42 -8.05
N GLU A 692 -1.41 -24.58 -9.36
CA GLU A 692 -2.36 -25.19 -10.29
C GLU A 692 -2.67 -26.65 -9.94
N TRP A 693 -1.89 -27.32 -9.10
CA TRP A 693 -2.24 -28.64 -8.53
C TRP A 693 -3.61 -28.59 -7.82
N PHE A 694 -3.90 -27.53 -7.06
CA PHE A 694 -5.21 -27.31 -6.42
C PHE A 694 -6.35 -27.16 -7.44
N LEU A 695 -6.02 -26.70 -8.65
CA LEU A 695 -6.96 -26.38 -9.72
C LEU A 695 -7.10 -27.49 -10.77
N GLY A 696 -6.42 -28.62 -10.59
CA GLY A 696 -6.51 -29.78 -11.48
C GLY A 696 -5.25 -30.08 -12.30
N ARG A 697 -4.13 -29.38 -12.13
CA ARG A 697 -2.83 -29.80 -12.68
C ARG A 697 -2.20 -30.91 -11.85
N ASN A 698 -2.97 -31.95 -11.58
CA ASN A 698 -2.56 -33.13 -10.81
C ASN A 698 -2.82 -34.42 -11.61
N GLY A 699 -2.44 -35.56 -11.04
CA GLY A 699 -2.54 -36.86 -11.72
C GLY A 699 -3.95 -37.26 -12.17
N LEU A 700 -4.99 -36.72 -11.54
CA LEU A 700 -6.39 -37.01 -11.87
C LEU A 700 -7.05 -35.96 -12.76
N GLY A 701 -6.44 -34.78 -12.94
CA GLY A 701 -7.06 -33.70 -13.72
C GLY A 701 -8.26 -33.05 -13.03
N VAL A 702 -8.40 -33.19 -11.71
CA VAL A 702 -9.57 -32.70 -10.94
C VAL A 702 -9.18 -31.64 -9.93
N ALA A 703 -10.02 -30.64 -9.73
CA ALA A 703 -9.77 -29.63 -8.70
C ALA A 703 -9.84 -30.26 -7.30
N VAL A 704 -8.86 -29.91 -6.47
CA VAL A 704 -8.83 -30.21 -5.03
C VAL A 704 -9.46 -29.05 -4.25
N TYR A 705 -9.35 -27.83 -4.76
CA TYR A 705 -10.11 -26.69 -4.25
C TYR A 705 -11.59 -26.77 -4.65
N ASP A 706 -12.49 -26.57 -3.69
CA ASP A 706 -13.92 -26.53 -3.92
C ASP A 706 -14.38 -25.08 -4.15
N PHE A 707 -14.61 -24.74 -5.42
CA PHE A 707 -15.08 -23.42 -5.83
C PHE A 707 -16.45 -23.05 -5.25
N THR A 708 -17.27 -24.02 -4.85
CA THR A 708 -18.61 -23.79 -4.32
C THR A 708 -18.54 -23.29 -2.88
N THR A 709 -17.73 -23.95 -2.05
CA THR A 709 -17.67 -23.73 -0.60
C THR A 709 -16.55 -22.76 -0.21
N GLY A 710 -15.50 -22.67 -1.02
CA GLY A 710 -14.25 -21.99 -0.67
C GLY A 710 -13.32 -22.84 0.20
N GLY A 711 -13.65 -24.11 0.44
CA GLY A 711 -12.79 -25.06 1.13
C GLY A 711 -11.84 -25.80 0.19
N CYS A 712 -10.98 -26.64 0.76
CA CYS A 712 -10.05 -27.47 0.02
C CYS A 712 -10.21 -28.91 0.49
N HIS A 713 -10.20 -29.85 -0.45
CA HIS A 713 -10.30 -31.27 -0.15
C HIS A 713 -9.01 -31.81 0.50
N ASP A 714 -9.13 -32.75 1.44
CA ASP A 714 -8.02 -33.19 2.31
C ASP A 714 -6.88 -33.94 1.60
N GLY A 715 -7.13 -34.49 0.42
CA GLY A 715 -6.14 -35.28 -0.29
C GLY A 715 -6.59 -35.75 -1.65
N LEU A 716 -5.62 -36.15 -2.47
CA LEU A 716 -5.82 -36.74 -3.78
C LEU A 716 -5.34 -38.20 -3.76
N GLY A 717 -6.29 -39.14 -3.74
CA GLY A 717 -5.98 -40.57 -3.81
C GLY A 717 -5.76 -41.05 -5.25
N GLU A 718 -5.56 -42.36 -5.41
CA GLU A 718 -5.24 -42.97 -6.72
C GLU A 718 -6.37 -42.83 -7.75
N HIS A 719 -7.62 -42.74 -7.30
CA HIS A 719 -8.81 -42.77 -8.18
C HIS A 719 -9.81 -41.65 -7.89
N ALA A 720 -9.74 -40.99 -6.74
CA ALA A 720 -10.70 -39.98 -6.34
C ALA A 720 -10.07 -39.00 -5.34
N VAL A 721 -10.66 -37.82 -5.27
CA VAL A 721 -10.37 -36.82 -4.23
C VAL A 721 -11.05 -37.22 -2.91
N ASN A 722 -10.36 -37.04 -1.79
CA ASN A 722 -10.94 -37.14 -0.46
C ASN A 722 -11.89 -35.95 -0.25
N ARG A 723 -13.18 -36.22 -0.08
CA ARG A 723 -14.20 -35.15 -0.10
C ARG A 723 -14.24 -34.28 1.15
N ASN A 724 -13.57 -34.68 2.23
CA ASN A 724 -13.49 -33.90 3.46
C ASN A 724 -12.73 -32.60 3.25
N GLN A 725 -13.12 -31.55 3.96
CA GLN A 725 -12.51 -30.22 3.88
C GLN A 725 -12.06 -29.76 5.28
N GLY A 726 -11.00 -30.36 5.81
CA GLY A 726 -10.44 -30.05 7.11
C GLY A 726 -9.71 -28.70 7.19
N ALA A 727 -9.19 -28.41 8.39
CA ALA A 727 -8.42 -27.19 8.65
C ALA A 727 -7.13 -27.13 7.84
N GLU A 728 -6.31 -28.19 7.89
CA GLU A 728 -5.00 -28.22 7.23
C GLU A 728 -5.11 -27.95 5.72
N SER A 729 -6.01 -28.63 5.03
CA SER A 729 -6.21 -28.50 3.59
C SER A 729 -6.71 -27.12 3.19
N THR A 730 -7.68 -26.60 3.92
CA THR A 730 -8.26 -25.26 3.71
C THR A 730 -7.20 -24.18 3.93
N LEU A 731 -6.44 -24.26 5.02
CA LEU A 731 -5.37 -23.32 5.34
C LEU A 731 -4.21 -23.42 4.35
N ALA A 732 -3.84 -24.62 3.91
CA ALA A 732 -2.79 -24.82 2.90
C ALA A 732 -3.12 -24.12 1.58
N TYR A 733 -4.35 -24.26 1.07
CA TYR A 733 -4.79 -23.55 -0.13
C TYR A 733 -4.70 -22.03 0.04
N LEU A 734 -5.24 -21.51 1.15
CA LEU A 734 -5.26 -20.07 1.42
C LEU A 734 -3.84 -19.50 1.58
N GLN A 735 -2.96 -20.22 2.28
CA GLN A 735 -1.57 -19.82 2.47
C GLN A 735 -0.82 -19.77 1.12
N ALA A 736 -1.03 -20.77 0.25
CA ALA A 736 -0.45 -20.79 -1.09
C ALA A 736 -0.97 -19.63 -1.98
N LEU A 737 -2.28 -19.36 -1.91
CA LEU A 737 -2.92 -18.26 -2.65
C LEU A 737 -2.36 -16.90 -2.20
N LEU A 738 -2.27 -16.68 -0.89
CA LEU A 738 -1.73 -15.45 -0.30
C LEU A 738 -0.25 -15.26 -0.64
N ALA A 739 0.54 -16.34 -0.67
CA ALA A 739 1.94 -16.29 -1.06
C ALA A 739 2.12 -15.85 -2.53
N LEU A 740 1.31 -16.39 -3.45
CA LEU A 740 1.32 -15.96 -4.86
C LEU A 740 0.87 -14.50 -5.02
N ASP A 741 -0.18 -14.09 -4.32
CA ASP A 741 -0.69 -12.72 -4.38
C ASP A 741 0.34 -11.71 -3.86
N ALA A 742 0.97 -12.01 -2.73
CA ALA A 742 2.08 -11.22 -2.17
C ALA A 742 3.25 -11.10 -3.16
N ALA A 743 3.60 -12.19 -3.85
CA ALA A 743 4.63 -12.20 -4.89
C ALA A 743 4.19 -11.51 -6.21
N GLY A 744 2.89 -11.38 -6.45
CA GLY A 744 2.33 -10.80 -7.68
C GLY A 744 2.26 -11.77 -8.84
N LEU A 745 2.27 -13.06 -8.52
CA LEU A 745 2.24 -14.14 -9.49
C LEU A 745 0.79 -14.58 -9.70
N ARG A 746 0.45 -15.04 -10.92
CA ARG A 746 -0.91 -15.45 -11.29
C ARG A 746 -0.92 -16.88 -11.82
N ALA A 747 -1.82 -17.73 -11.29
CA ALA A 747 -2.01 -19.08 -11.81
C ALA A 747 -2.93 -19.12 -13.03
N SER A 748 -2.69 -20.07 -13.93
CA SER A 748 -3.51 -20.39 -15.11
C SER A 748 -4.53 -21.51 -14.84
N LEU A 749 -5.77 -21.33 -15.25
CA LEU A 749 -6.73 -22.44 -15.30
C LEU A 749 -6.40 -23.28 -16.55
N PRO A 750 -6.41 -24.62 -16.47
CA PRO A 750 -6.38 -25.45 -17.68
C PRO A 750 -7.59 -25.12 -18.57
N GLU A 751 -7.38 -25.01 -19.89
CA GLU A 751 -8.46 -24.99 -20.89
C GLU A 751 -9.26 -26.30 -20.90
#